data_AF-A0A3P8WQ70-F1
#
_entry.id   AF-A0A3P8WQ70-F1
#
_cell.length_a   1.000
_cell.length_b   1.000
_cell.length_c   1.000
_cell.angle_alpha   90.00
_cell.angle_beta   90.00
_cell.angle_gamma   90.00
#
_symmetry.space_group_name_H-M   'P 1'
#
loop_
_entity.id
_entity.type
_entity.pdbx_description
1 polymer ?
#
loop_
_entity_poly.entity_id
_entity_poly.type
_entity_poly.pdbx_seq_one_letter_code
_entity_poly.pdbx_strand_id
1 'polypeptide(L)'
;MLCSLQVITCAVFTLLFLPVRSLSEAGSCPAVCDCSEWWQTRTITCYDIDFFPRFPSSTESLWFFETRLSSVPSDVFANMVNITRIYISVDITLQRLERHSFHSLKKIDYIEIRNAKSLTYVDPEAFKDLPNLKYLGIFNTGLTFFPVLSNIRSSDMNFILEMVDHPYITEIPANSFRGITNDVLTLMLYGNGFREIQRHAFNGTKLDQVDLHRNKYLTKMDESAFAGTICGPMLLDVSQTAIRSLPTAGLESLRELKARNTWALKKLPPIRTFKHLAIANLTYPSHCCGFKNLKKKKGFLEYIICNLTALHEQQQHKRSVGPLLVPSLQDGNAVEAVPDLEPSDEGQRESQQDWRRGDFHGSLYYHAYFGGQPDEDVGFGETLKNAQEDTSQDFDSRYDYVVCEEGVEVACSPVPDEFNPCEDIMGFGFLRVSVWFVSLLAILGNVLVLLVLLTSHYKLSVSRFLMCHLAFADLCMGIYLLLVASVDVHTRAEYFNHAIDWQTGPGCGLAGFFTVFASELSVYTLTVITLERWYAITFAMRLDRKLRLHHAAAVMLGGWAFCLVMALLPLVGVSSYQRVSICLPMDTQTTAAQVYILSVLLLNILAFLVICACYIKIYCAVHNPHYRSGSKDTNIAKRMAVLIFTDFLCMAPISFYAMSAVLDRPLITVSNSKILLVLFYPLNSCANPFLYAIFTKAFRGDVFILLSKVGLCQQRAQLFRGQTVSSKGSSGTSQVRKMRKGGGAGQEEMSIHLRKCSGQQCHQAGGRQTGGEESQGLNT
;
A
#
# COMPACT_ATOMS: atom_id res chain seq x y z
N MET A 1 -6.40 -49.19 -101.31
CA MET A 1 -6.91 -47.98 -102.00
C MET A 1 -7.97 -47.31 -101.12
N LEU A 2 -7.51 -46.75 -99.99
CA LEU A 2 -8.30 -46.05 -98.97
C LEU A 2 -7.36 -45.22 -98.06
N CYS A 3 -6.21 -44.79 -98.61
CA CYS A 3 -5.07 -44.33 -97.80
C CYS A 3 -4.43 -43.05 -98.33
N SER A 4 -5.19 -42.20 -99.04
CA SER A 4 -4.63 -41.00 -99.70
C SER A 4 -5.50 -39.74 -99.57
N LEU A 5 -6.49 -39.72 -98.68
CA LEU A 5 -7.35 -38.54 -98.42
C LEU A 5 -7.41 -38.09 -96.95
N GLN A 6 -6.71 -38.77 -96.04
CA GLN A 6 -6.63 -38.39 -94.61
C GLN A 6 -5.33 -37.66 -94.22
N VAL A 7 -4.37 -37.52 -95.13
CA VAL A 7 -3.06 -36.92 -94.82
C VAL A 7 -3.04 -35.40 -95.01
N ILE A 8 -3.96 -34.83 -95.78
CA ILE A 8 -3.96 -33.37 -96.10
C ILE A 8 -4.77 -32.55 -95.08
N THR A 9 -5.75 -33.14 -94.40
CA THR A 9 -6.52 -32.43 -93.34
C THR A 9 -5.80 -32.37 -91.99
N CYS A 10 -4.87 -33.29 -91.71
CA CYS A 10 -4.05 -33.22 -90.49
C CYS A 10 -2.93 -32.15 -90.56
N ALA A 11 -2.45 -31.78 -91.75
CA ALA A 11 -1.34 -30.84 -91.91
C ALA A 11 -1.74 -29.36 -91.68
N VAL A 12 -3.02 -29.01 -91.83
CA VAL A 12 -3.52 -27.63 -91.60
C VAL A 12 -3.84 -27.38 -90.12
N PHE A 13 -4.15 -28.41 -89.34
CA PHE A 13 -4.43 -28.27 -87.90
C PHE A 13 -3.14 -28.13 -87.06
N THR A 14 -2.00 -28.59 -87.55
CA THR A 14 -0.69 -28.50 -86.89
C THR A 14 0.03 -27.16 -87.06
N LEU A 15 -0.48 -26.22 -87.86
CA LEU A 15 0.11 -24.89 -88.04
C LEU A 15 -0.58 -23.76 -87.26
N LEU A 16 -1.70 -24.03 -86.59
CA LEU A 16 -2.44 -23.04 -85.76
C LEU A 16 -2.32 -23.26 -84.25
N PHE A 17 -1.66 -24.34 -83.81
CA PHE A 17 -1.36 -24.60 -82.39
C PHE A 17 0.11 -24.96 -82.18
N LEU A 18 1.00 -24.10 -82.69
CA LEU A 18 2.31 -23.95 -82.05
C LEU A 18 2.07 -23.19 -80.73
N PRO A 19 2.27 -23.79 -79.54
CA PRO A 19 2.68 -22.95 -78.44
C PRO A 19 4.03 -22.40 -78.88
N VAL A 20 4.06 -21.08 -79.10
CA VAL A 20 5.30 -20.32 -79.14
C VAL A 20 6.12 -20.80 -77.96
N ARG A 21 7.25 -21.45 -78.23
CA ARG A 21 8.34 -21.54 -77.26
C ARG A 21 8.70 -20.10 -76.94
N SER A 22 8.11 -19.56 -75.88
CA SER A 22 8.70 -18.43 -75.19
C SER A 22 10.04 -18.94 -74.68
N LEU A 23 11.12 -18.50 -75.30
CA LEU A 23 12.36 -18.34 -74.58
C LEU A 23 12.07 -17.36 -73.42
N SER A 24 11.84 -17.89 -72.22
CA SER A 24 12.17 -17.18 -70.99
C SER A 24 12.83 -18.14 -70.01
N GLU A 25 14.16 -18.24 -70.11
CA GLU A 25 14.99 -18.59 -68.96
C GLU A 25 14.89 -17.44 -67.95
N ALA A 26 13.86 -17.47 -67.10
CA ALA A 26 13.73 -16.60 -65.93
C ALA A 26 12.76 -17.21 -64.90
N GLY A 27 13.31 -17.88 -63.87
CA GLY A 27 12.69 -18.10 -62.56
C GLY A 27 11.28 -18.72 -62.51
N SER A 28 11.15 -20.03 -62.72
CA SER A 28 9.92 -20.77 -62.45
C SER A 28 9.65 -20.90 -60.94
N CYS A 29 8.38 -20.77 -60.53
CA CYS A 29 7.93 -21.06 -59.16
C CYS A 29 8.20 -22.54 -58.79
N PRO A 30 8.63 -22.87 -57.56
CA PRO A 30 8.73 -24.26 -57.12
C PRO A 30 7.38 -24.97 -57.21
N ALA A 31 7.35 -26.21 -57.72
CA ALA A 31 6.09 -26.94 -57.95
C ALA A 31 5.28 -27.24 -56.67
N VAL A 32 5.91 -27.15 -55.50
CA VAL A 32 5.32 -27.43 -54.17
C VAL A 32 4.93 -26.13 -53.44
N CYS A 33 5.10 -24.98 -54.07
CA CYS A 33 4.79 -23.68 -53.50
C CYS A 33 3.90 -22.88 -54.44
N ASP A 34 3.09 -22.00 -53.86
CA ASP A 34 2.29 -21.02 -54.59
C ASP A 34 3.05 -19.70 -54.68
N CYS A 35 3.16 -19.14 -55.88
CA CYS A 35 3.84 -17.87 -56.11
C CYS A 35 2.82 -16.84 -56.59
N SER A 36 2.47 -15.92 -55.72
CA SER A 36 1.60 -14.80 -56.04
C SER A 36 2.44 -13.54 -56.30
N GLU A 37 2.18 -12.86 -57.42
CA GLU A 37 2.63 -11.48 -57.63
C GLU A 37 1.49 -10.54 -57.21
N TRP A 38 1.48 -10.18 -55.93
CA TRP A 38 0.55 -9.20 -55.39
C TRP A 38 1.27 -7.86 -55.28
N TRP A 39 0.71 -6.83 -55.94
CA TRP A 39 1.17 -5.43 -55.84
C TRP A 39 2.65 -5.21 -56.18
N GLN A 40 3.17 -5.89 -57.22
CA GLN A 40 4.59 -5.84 -57.65
C GLN A 40 5.60 -6.49 -56.67
N THR A 41 5.14 -7.12 -55.58
CA THR A 41 5.99 -7.91 -54.68
C THR A 41 5.84 -9.41 -54.95
N ARG A 42 6.96 -10.13 -55.04
CA ARG A 42 6.95 -11.57 -55.33
C ARG A 42 6.95 -12.37 -54.03
N THR A 43 5.76 -12.85 -53.66
CA THR A 43 5.54 -13.67 -52.46
C THR A 43 5.46 -15.13 -52.83
N ILE A 44 6.17 -15.98 -52.09
CA ILE A 44 6.14 -17.43 -52.25
C ILE A 44 5.64 -18.06 -50.96
N THR A 45 4.58 -18.83 -51.06
CA THR A 45 3.95 -19.54 -49.95
C THR A 45 4.07 -21.03 -50.18
N CYS A 46 4.70 -21.74 -49.24
CA CYS A 46 4.89 -23.18 -49.31
C CYS A 46 4.07 -23.86 -48.21
N TYR A 47 3.38 -24.94 -48.58
CA TYR A 47 2.59 -25.77 -47.67
C TYR A 47 3.13 -27.20 -47.69
N ASP A 48 3.16 -27.85 -46.52
CA ASP A 48 3.42 -29.29 -46.39
C ASP A 48 4.74 -29.79 -47.02
N ILE A 49 5.81 -28.98 -46.93
CA ILE A 49 7.14 -29.32 -47.47
C ILE A 49 8.01 -30.08 -46.47
N ASP A 50 8.75 -31.08 -46.97
CA ASP A 50 9.75 -31.86 -46.20
C ASP A 50 11.19 -31.32 -46.34
N PHE A 51 11.46 -30.54 -47.40
CA PHE A 51 12.76 -29.94 -47.68
C PHE A 51 12.60 -28.57 -48.37
N PHE A 52 13.60 -27.70 -48.23
CA PHE A 52 13.60 -26.39 -48.87
C PHE A 52 13.83 -26.50 -50.39
N PRO A 53 12.91 -26.02 -51.24
CA PRO A 53 13.13 -25.95 -52.68
C PRO A 53 14.11 -24.81 -53.04
N ARG A 54 14.58 -24.79 -54.29
CA ARG A 54 15.37 -23.67 -54.81
C ARG A 54 14.45 -22.49 -55.10
N PHE A 55 14.65 -21.39 -54.39
CA PHE A 55 13.86 -20.17 -54.58
C PHE A 55 14.46 -19.25 -55.67
N PRO A 56 13.63 -18.54 -56.44
CA PRO A 56 14.08 -17.48 -57.35
C PRO A 56 14.79 -16.35 -56.59
N SER A 57 15.81 -15.74 -57.19
CA SER A 57 16.55 -14.62 -56.59
C SER A 57 15.73 -13.33 -56.44
N SER A 58 14.64 -13.19 -57.23
CA SER A 58 13.69 -12.08 -57.18
C SER A 58 12.63 -12.21 -56.07
N THR A 59 12.74 -13.21 -55.20
CA THR A 59 11.77 -13.44 -54.12
C THR A 59 11.93 -12.39 -53.03
N GLU A 60 10.82 -11.78 -52.61
CA GLU A 60 10.80 -10.74 -51.58
C GLU A 60 10.22 -11.26 -50.26
N SER A 61 9.20 -12.10 -50.30
CA SER A 61 8.55 -12.64 -49.10
C SER A 61 8.40 -14.15 -49.18
N LEU A 62 8.78 -14.84 -48.09
CA LEU A 62 8.67 -16.29 -47.93
C LEU A 62 7.75 -16.66 -46.77
N TRP A 63 6.77 -17.50 -47.04
CA TRP A 63 5.76 -17.94 -46.08
C TRP A 63 5.73 -19.47 -46.05
N PHE A 64 6.04 -20.05 -44.90
CA PHE A 64 6.05 -21.50 -44.68
C PHE A 64 4.94 -21.84 -43.69
N PHE A 65 4.00 -22.68 -44.12
CA PHE A 65 2.88 -23.14 -43.30
C PHE A 65 2.80 -24.65 -43.27
N GLU A 66 2.50 -25.20 -42.08
CA GLU A 66 2.23 -26.64 -41.90
C GLU A 66 3.37 -27.51 -42.47
N THR A 67 4.61 -27.07 -42.27
CA THR A 67 5.79 -27.75 -42.83
C THR A 67 6.23 -28.94 -41.99
N ARG A 68 6.96 -29.86 -42.62
CA ARG A 68 7.60 -31.03 -42.00
C ARG A 68 9.12 -30.95 -42.07
N LEU A 69 9.66 -29.74 -41.87
CA LEU A 69 11.10 -29.52 -41.92
C LEU A 69 11.74 -30.05 -40.64
N SER A 70 12.92 -30.67 -40.75
CA SER A 70 13.66 -31.15 -39.57
C SER A 70 14.58 -30.08 -38.99
N SER A 71 15.21 -29.28 -39.86
CA SER A 71 16.04 -28.12 -39.52
C SER A 71 15.92 -27.03 -40.58
N VAL A 72 16.27 -25.79 -40.21
CA VAL A 72 16.59 -24.74 -41.19
C VAL A 72 18.09 -24.85 -41.49
N PRO A 73 18.50 -25.25 -42.71
CA PRO A 73 19.90 -25.46 -43.06
C PRO A 73 20.69 -24.15 -43.19
N SER A 74 22.02 -24.25 -43.11
CA SER A 74 22.93 -23.14 -43.36
C SER A 74 22.75 -22.50 -44.74
N ASP A 75 22.75 -21.16 -44.78
CA ASP A 75 22.77 -20.34 -45.99
C ASP A 75 21.62 -20.60 -46.98
N VAL A 76 20.52 -21.22 -46.52
CA VAL A 76 19.35 -21.56 -47.36
C VAL A 76 18.73 -20.34 -48.04
N PHE A 77 18.79 -19.18 -47.38
CA PHE A 77 18.24 -17.92 -47.90
C PHE A 77 19.27 -17.03 -48.63
N ALA A 78 20.55 -17.43 -48.70
CA ALA A 78 21.64 -16.56 -49.17
C ALA A 78 21.52 -16.13 -50.65
N ASN A 79 20.84 -16.92 -51.48
CA ASN A 79 20.66 -16.62 -52.91
C ASN A 79 19.60 -15.53 -53.18
N MET A 80 18.79 -15.15 -52.19
CA MET A 80 17.70 -14.18 -52.34
C MET A 80 18.15 -12.79 -51.88
N VAL A 81 18.65 -12.01 -52.83
CA VAL A 81 19.21 -10.67 -52.56
C VAL A 81 18.12 -9.64 -52.18
N ASN A 82 16.87 -9.88 -52.62
CA ASN A 82 15.73 -8.99 -52.39
C ASN A 82 14.80 -9.42 -51.25
N ILE A 83 15.18 -10.42 -50.45
CA ILE A 83 14.31 -10.91 -49.38
C ILE A 83 14.11 -9.87 -48.28
N THR A 84 12.85 -9.58 -47.97
CA THR A 84 12.41 -8.63 -46.94
C THR A 84 11.74 -9.35 -45.77
N ARG A 85 10.91 -10.37 -46.04
CA ARG A 85 10.12 -11.05 -44.99
C ARG A 85 10.26 -12.56 -45.04
N ILE A 86 10.49 -13.18 -43.89
CA ILE A 86 10.44 -14.63 -43.71
C ILE A 86 9.47 -14.97 -42.58
N TYR A 87 8.49 -15.81 -42.89
CA TYR A 87 7.47 -16.28 -41.97
C TYR A 87 7.47 -17.81 -41.95
N ILE A 88 7.71 -18.41 -40.78
CA ILE A 88 7.65 -19.85 -40.56
C ILE A 88 6.58 -20.11 -39.50
N SER A 89 5.53 -20.85 -39.82
CA SER A 89 4.43 -21.08 -38.90
C SER A 89 3.88 -22.50 -38.97
N VAL A 90 3.52 -23.02 -37.80
CA VAL A 90 2.91 -24.34 -37.63
C VAL A 90 3.83 -25.44 -38.18
N ASP A 91 5.09 -25.49 -37.74
CA ASP A 91 5.99 -26.61 -38.05
C ASP A 91 6.00 -27.63 -36.90
N ILE A 92 5.57 -28.85 -37.20
CA ILE A 92 5.46 -29.92 -36.21
C ILE A 92 6.78 -30.66 -35.96
N THR A 93 7.72 -30.63 -36.90
CA THR A 93 8.97 -31.41 -36.86
C THR A 93 10.23 -30.57 -36.73
N LEU A 94 10.16 -29.25 -36.87
CA LEU A 94 11.33 -28.38 -36.84
C LEU A 94 12.00 -28.44 -35.47
N GLN A 95 13.21 -29.02 -35.41
CA GLN A 95 13.94 -29.25 -34.17
C GLN A 95 15.04 -28.22 -33.90
N ARG A 96 15.67 -27.71 -34.96
CA ARG A 96 16.85 -26.85 -34.84
C ARG A 96 16.97 -25.79 -35.95
N LEU A 97 17.49 -24.63 -35.60
CA LEU A 97 18.06 -23.67 -36.55
C LEU A 97 19.57 -23.89 -36.62
N GLU A 98 20.09 -24.22 -37.80
CA GLU A 98 21.52 -24.46 -37.98
C GLU A 98 22.33 -23.15 -38.06
N ARG A 99 23.65 -23.27 -37.97
CA ARG A 99 24.57 -22.16 -38.14
C ARG A 99 24.30 -21.42 -39.45
N HIS A 100 24.28 -20.09 -39.42
CA HIS A 100 24.02 -19.25 -40.59
C HIS A 100 22.67 -19.54 -41.28
N SER A 101 21.65 -19.97 -40.53
CA SER A 101 20.27 -20.08 -41.05
C SER A 101 19.79 -18.75 -41.67
N PHE A 102 20.04 -17.64 -40.97
CA PHE A 102 19.72 -16.27 -41.38
C PHE A 102 20.99 -15.42 -41.35
N HIS A 103 21.70 -15.38 -42.48
CA HIS A 103 23.02 -14.78 -42.56
C HIS A 103 23.16 -13.83 -43.74
N SER A 104 23.74 -12.65 -43.50
CA SER A 104 24.09 -11.65 -44.52
C SER A 104 22.91 -11.20 -45.42
N LEU A 105 21.69 -11.21 -44.87
CA LEU A 105 20.48 -10.78 -45.57
C LEU A 105 20.34 -9.25 -45.45
N LYS A 106 20.80 -8.51 -46.45
CA LYS A 106 20.88 -7.04 -46.37
C LYS A 106 19.53 -6.33 -46.36
N LYS A 107 18.50 -6.90 -46.98
CA LYS A 107 17.17 -6.27 -47.13
C LYS A 107 16.11 -6.82 -46.19
N ILE A 108 16.44 -7.83 -45.37
CA ILE A 108 15.49 -8.44 -44.46
C ILE A 108 15.06 -7.41 -43.40
N ASP A 109 13.75 -7.25 -43.21
CA ASP A 109 13.17 -6.39 -42.18
C ASP A 109 12.30 -7.17 -41.18
N TYR A 110 11.81 -8.36 -41.56
CA TYR A 110 10.87 -9.13 -40.74
C TYR A 110 11.20 -10.62 -40.74
N ILE A 111 11.41 -11.19 -39.55
CA ILE A 111 11.52 -12.64 -39.34
C ILE A 111 10.56 -13.07 -38.25
N GLU A 112 9.68 -14.03 -38.54
CA GLU A 112 8.78 -14.63 -37.56
C GLU A 112 8.82 -16.16 -37.62
N ILE A 113 8.95 -16.79 -36.45
CA ILE A 113 8.86 -18.23 -36.25
C ILE A 113 7.77 -18.51 -35.22
N ARG A 114 6.67 -19.16 -35.63
CA ARG A 114 5.49 -19.38 -34.80
C ARG A 114 5.11 -20.86 -34.72
N ASN A 115 4.68 -21.30 -33.53
CA ASN A 115 4.10 -22.62 -33.29
C ASN A 115 5.05 -23.79 -33.65
N ALA A 116 6.37 -23.58 -33.61
CA ALA A 116 7.37 -24.63 -33.81
C ALA A 116 7.68 -25.35 -32.49
N LYS A 117 6.73 -26.16 -32.00
CA LYS A 117 6.80 -26.77 -30.65
C LYS A 117 7.99 -27.72 -30.45
N SER A 118 8.46 -28.33 -31.54
CA SER A 118 9.61 -29.24 -31.53
C SER A 118 10.95 -28.51 -31.56
N LEU A 119 10.97 -27.18 -31.75
CA LEU A 119 12.20 -26.39 -31.88
C LEU A 119 12.83 -26.22 -30.51
N THR A 120 13.87 -27.00 -30.24
CA THR A 120 14.58 -27.02 -28.94
C THR A 120 15.92 -26.29 -28.98
N TYR A 121 16.49 -26.06 -30.16
CA TYR A 121 17.84 -25.52 -30.30
C TYR A 121 17.94 -24.47 -31.41
N VAL A 122 18.61 -23.35 -31.09
CA VAL A 122 18.99 -22.31 -32.05
C VAL A 122 20.50 -22.15 -31.96
N ASP A 123 21.21 -22.35 -33.08
CA ASP A 123 22.65 -22.14 -33.13
C ASP A 123 23.00 -20.67 -32.81
N PRO A 124 24.06 -20.38 -32.03
CA PRO A 124 24.46 -19.02 -31.68
C PRO A 124 24.81 -18.10 -32.87
N GLU A 125 25.14 -18.68 -34.02
CA GLU A 125 25.38 -17.97 -35.27
C GLU A 125 24.23 -18.16 -36.28
N ALA A 126 23.06 -18.63 -35.84
CA ALA A 126 21.87 -18.75 -36.69
C ALA A 126 21.39 -17.39 -37.22
N PHE A 127 21.45 -16.33 -36.39
CA PHE A 127 21.10 -14.96 -36.75
C PHE A 127 22.35 -14.08 -36.77
N LYS A 128 22.80 -13.66 -37.96
CA LYS A 128 24.07 -12.95 -38.10
C LYS A 128 24.08 -11.94 -39.25
N ASP A 129 24.59 -10.74 -38.96
CA ASP A 129 24.78 -9.64 -39.91
C ASP A 129 23.49 -9.30 -40.68
N LEU A 130 22.47 -8.85 -39.94
CA LEU A 130 21.13 -8.50 -40.43
C LEU A 130 20.87 -6.99 -40.19
N PRO A 131 21.45 -6.09 -41.01
CA PRO A 131 21.55 -4.66 -40.70
C PRO A 131 20.21 -3.90 -40.77
N ASN A 132 19.23 -4.40 -41.52
CA ASN A 132 17.93 -3.73 -41.70
C ASN A 132 16.78 -4.45 -40.99
N LEU A 133 17.09 -5.44 -40.14
CA LEU A 133 16.07 -6.22 -39.44
C LEU A 133 15.35 -5.30 -38.44
N LYS A 134 14.03 -5.22 -38.55
CA LYS A 134 13.15 -4.41 -37.70
C LYS A 134 12.43 -5.24 -36.67
N TYR A 135 12.05 -6.46 -37.03
CA TYR A 135 11.24 -7.33 -36.20
C TYR A 135 11.77 -8.76 -36.21
N LEU A 136 11.98 -9.30 -35.01
CA LEU A 136 12.26 -10.71 -34.78
C LEU A 136 11.24 -11.28 -33.80
N GLY A 137 10.37 -12.17 -34.30
CA GLY A 137 9.34 -12.85 -33.53
C GLY A 137 9.62 -14.34 -33.38
N ILE A 138 9.65 -14.85 -32.16
CA ILE A 138 9.71 -16.28 -31.87
C ILE A 138 8.56 -16.61 -30.92
N PHE A 139 7.68 -17.51 -31.31
CA PHE A 139 6.43 -17.78 -30.60
C PHE A 139 6.18 -19.26 -30.40
N ASN A 140 5.81 -19.64 -29.17
CA ASN A 140 5.31 -20.97 -28.86
C ASN A 140 6.23 -22.09 -29.37
N THR A 141 7.49 -22.04 -28.94
CA THR A 141 8.53 -23.01 -29.32
C THR A 141 8.98 -23.85 -28.13
N GLY A 142 9.64 -24.97 -28.42
CA GLY A 142 10.17 -25.91 -27.41
C GLY A 142 11.52 -25.48 -26.79
N LEU A 143 11.93 -24.22 -26.93
CA LEU A 143 13.22 -23.75 -26.46
C LEU A 143 13.35 -23.87 -24.94
N THR A 144 14.46 -24.46 -24.49
CA THR A 144 14.78 -24.62 -23.07
C THR A 144 15.72 -23.55 -22.54
N PHE A 145 16.43 -22.84 -23.42
CA PHE A 145 17.39 -21.79 -23.09
C PHE A 145 17.13 -20.54 -23.92
N PHE A 146 17.53 -19.39 -23.39
CA PHE A 146 17.45 -18.12 -24.12
C PHE A 146 18.45 -18.14 -25.31
N PRO A 147 18.02 -17.85 -26.54
CA PRO A 147 18.88 -17.91 -27.72
C PRO A 147 19.91 -16.77 -27.72
N VAL A 148 21.09 -17.04 -28.27
CA VAL A 148 22.14 -16.01 -28.41
C VAL A 148 21.84 -15.15 -29.63
N LEU A 149 21.56 -13.86 -29.41
CA LEU A 149 21.15 -12.91 -30.46
C LEU A 149 22.20 -11.81 -30.70
N SER A 150 23.41 -11.95 -30.15
CA SER A 150 24.41 -10.87 -30.09
C SER A 150 25.02 -10.46 -31.45
N ASN A 151 24.79 -11.26 -32.49
CA ASN A 151 25.44 -11.11 -33.79
C ASN A 151 24.51 -10.51 -34.87
N ILE A 152 23.29 -10.09 -34.51
CA ILE A 152 22.31 -9.50 -35.45
C ILE A 152 22.84 -8.16 -36.00
N ARG A 153 23.28 -7.25 -35.11
CA ARG A 153 23.84 -5.92 -35.47
C ARG A 153 22.95 -5.10 -36.41
N SER A 154 21.67 -5.00 -36.09
CA SER A 154 20.75 -4.12 -36.81
C SER A 154 21.09 -2.65 -36.59
N SER A 155 20.90 -1.84 -37.64
CA SER A 155 20.98 -0.38 -37.65
C SER A 155 19.61 0.28 -37.79
N ASP A 156 18.52 -0.48 -37.65
CA ASP A 156 17.18 0.11 -37.63
C ASP A 156 16.92 0.86 -36.32
N MET A 157 16.19 1.98 -36.43
CA MET A 157 15.92 2.90 -35.33
C MET A 157 15.00 2.29 -34.27
N ASN A 158 14.08 1.39 -34.65
CA ASN A 158 13.06 0.82 -33.75
C ASN A 158 13.01 -0.71 -33.91
N PHE A 159 13.99 -1.41 -33.32
CA PHE A 159 14.02 -2.87 -33.34
C PHE A 159 13.03 -3.45 -32.32
N ILE A 160 12.16 -4.36 -32.74
CA ILE A 160 11.24 -5.09 -31.86
C ILE A 160 11.68 -6.56 -31.79
N LEU A 161 11.99 -7.01 -30.57
CA LEU A 161 12.18 -8.43 -30.26
C LEU A 161 10.95 -8.94 -29.51
N GLU A 162 10.24 -9.88 -30.12
CA GLU A 162 9.07 -10.51 -29.52
C GLU A 162 9.33 -12.00 -29.28
N MET A 163 9.37 -12.39 -28.00
CA MET A 163 9.53 -13.78 -27.57
C MET A 163 8.41 -14.14 -26.61
N VAL A 164 7.49 -14.99 -27.06
CA VAL A 164 6.22 -15.22 -26.35
C VAL A 164 5.90 -16.71 -26.25
N ASP A 165 5.28 -17.08 -25.13
CA ASP A 165 4.79 -18.44 -24.84
C ASP A 165 5.88 -19.53 -24.90
N HIS A 166 7.05 -19.28 -24.32
CA HIS A 166 8.10 -20.29 -24.12
C HIS A 166 8.05 -20.87 -22.70
N PRO A 167 7.36 -22.02 -22.48
CA PRO A 167 7.15 -22.56 -21.14
C PRO A 167 8.43 -23.09 -20.47
N TYR A 168 9.47 -23.43 -21.25
CA TYR A 168 10.67 -24.10 -20.75
C TYR A 168 11.88 -23.18 -20.55
N ILE A 169 11.84 -21.93 -21.02
CA ILE A 169 12.93 -20.96 -20.77
C ILE A 169 12.79 -20.42 -19.36
N THR A 170 13.73 -20.79 -18.47
CA THR A 170 13.63 -20.48 -17.04
C THR A 170 14.31 -19.20 -16.62
N GLU A 171 15.25 -18.66 -17.39
CA GLU A 171 16.01 -17.47 -16.99
C GLU A 171 16.37 -16.61 -18.19
N ILE A 172 16.60 -15.31 -17.93
CA ILE A 172 17.22 -14.37 -18.86
C ILE A 172 18.68 -14.17 -18.42
N PRO A 173 19.66 -14.71 -19.19
CA PRO A 173 21.08 -14.58 -18.88
C PRO A 173 21.62 -13.15 -18.95
N ALA A 174 22.79 -12.93 -18.38
CA ALA A 174 23.53 -11.67 -18.52
C ALA A 174 23.88 -11.36 -20.00
N ASN A 175 23.79 -10.09 -20.39
CA ASN A 175 24.09 -9.58 -21.74
C ASN A 175 23.27 -10.21 -22.89
N SER A 176 22.10 -10.78 -22.61
CA SER A 176 21.28 -11.50 -23.60
C SER A 176 20.90 -10.67 -24.82
N PHE A 177 20.77 -9.35 -24.65
CA PHE A 177 20.31 -8.42 -25.70
C PHE A 177 21.44 -7.58 -26.30
N ARG A 178 22.68 -7.78 -25.84
CA ARG A 178 23.83 -6.98 -26.27
C ARG A 178 24.22 -7.33 -27.71
N GLY A 179 24.29 -6.33 -28.58
CA GLY A 179 24.69 -6.51 -29.99
C GLY A 179 23.54 -6.80 -30.95
N ILE A 180 22.29 -6.78 -30.49
CA ILE A 180 21.10 -6.86 -31.35
C ILE A 180 20.98 -5.62 -32.23
N THR A 181 20.96 -4.44 -31.61
CA THR A 181 20.92 -3.12 -32.27
C THR A 181 21.77 -2.12 -31.50
N ASN A 182 22.28 -1.09 -32.19
CA ASN A 182 22.93 0.06 -31.56
C ASN A 182 21.92 1.19 -31.22
N ASP A 183 20.68 1.06 -31.69
CA ASP A 183 19.59 2.02 -31.50
C ASP A 183 18.53 1.46 -30.54
N VAL A 184 17.31 1.97 -30.64
CA VAL A 184 16.26 1.72 -29.65
C VAL A 184 15.70 0.32 -29.80
N LEU A 185 15.59 -0.38 -28.67
CA LEU A 185 15.14 -1.76 -28.57
C LEU A 185 13.84 -1.85 -27.75
N THR A 186 12.83 -2.47 -28.34
CA THR A 186 11.57 -2.84 -27.69
C THR A 186 11.55 -4.34 -27.46
N LEU A 187 11.36 -4.74 -26.20
CA LEU A 187 11.40 -6.11 -25.74
C LEU A 187 10.01 -6.58 -25.29
N MET A 188 9.42 -7.49 -26.05
CA MET A 188 8.14 -8.11 -25.74
C MET A 188 8.38 -9.55 -25.29
N LEU A 189 8.47 -9.77 -23.98
CA LEU A 189 8.94 -11.01 -23.35
C LEU A 189 7.85 -11.64 -22.46
N TYR A 190 6.59 -11.53 -22.84
CA TYR A 190 5.45 -11.93 -22.03
C TYR A 190 5.05 -13.40 -22.21
N GLY A 191 4.40 -13.97 -21.19
CA GLY A 191 3.85 -15.34 -21.26
C GLY A 191 4.87 -16.48 -21.24
N ASN A 192 6.14 -16.21 -20.91
CA ASN A 192 7.20 -17.21 -20.84
C ASN A 192 7.32 -17.88 -19.45
N GLY A 193 8.15 -18.92 -19.39
CA GLY A 193 8.47 -19.70 -18.18
C GLY A 193 9.53 -19.10 -17.25
N PHE A 194 9.87 -17.81 -17.41
CA PHE A 194 10.96 -17.18 -16.66
C PHE A 194 10.74 -17.26 -15.15
N ARG A 195 11.81 -17.56 -14.41
CA ARG A 195 11.88 -17.62 -12.95
C ARG A 195 12.75 -16.52 -12.37
N GLU A 196 13.87 -16.23 -13.04
CA GLU A 196 14.86 -15.24 -12.62
C GLU A 196 15.42 -14.44 -13.81
N ILE A 197 15.66 -13.15 -13.59
CA ILE A 197 16.41 -12.27 -14.51
C ILE A 197 17.76 -11.99 -13.87
N GLN A 198 18.84 -12.39 -14.55
CA GLN A 198 20.19 -12.26 -14.02
C GLN A 198 20.68 -10.80 -14.02
N ARG A 199 21.74 -10.55 -13.25
CA ARG A 199 22.50 -9.29 -13.29
C ARG A 199 22.92 -8.93 -14.70
N HIS A 200 22.85 -7.65 -15.05
CA HIS A 200 23.31 -7.11 -16.32
C HIS A 200 22.65 -7.78 -17.54
N ALA A 201 21.42 -8.29 -17.39
CA ALA A 201 20.66 -8.90 -18.48
C ALA A 201 20.51 -7.93 -19.67
N PHE A 202 20.26 -6.64 -19.38
CA PHE A 202 20.03 -5.58 -20.36
C PHE A 202 21.25 -4.68 -20.58
N ASN A 203 22.46 -5.17 -20.33
CA ASN A 203 23.67 -4.37 -20.44
C ASN A 203 24.00 -3.98 -21.89
N GLY A 204 24.33 -2.71 -22.11
CA GLY A 204 24.74 -2.17 -23.41
C GLY A 204 23.60 -1.94 -24.40
N THR A 205 22.34 -1.87 -23.94
CA THR A 205 21.16 -1.63 -24.79
C THR A 205 20.51 -0.28 -24.50
N LYS A 206 19.88 0.33 -25.52
CA LYS A 206 18.94 1.46 -25.37
C LYS A 206 17.52 0.89 -25.38
N LEU A 207 16.82 0.95 -24.26
CA LEU A 207 15.50 0.33 -24.12
C LEU A 207 14.38 1.36 -24.21
N ASP A 208 13.39 1.11 -25.06
CA ASP A 208 12.13 1.87 -25.04
C ASP A 208 11.13 1.18 -24.11
N GLN A 209 10.75 -0.05 -24.44
CA GLN A 209 9.75 -0.80 -23.71
C GLN A 209 10.24 -2.20 -23.33
N VAL A 210 9.93 -2.64 -22.12
CA VAL A 210 10.20 -3.98 -21.60
C VAL A 210 8.92 -4.57 -21.01
N ASP A 211 8.32 -5.48 -21.76
CA ASP A 211 7.12 -6.20 -21.33
C ASP A 211 7.48 -7.59 -20.80
N LEU A 212 7.29 -7.77 -19.51
CA LEU A 212 7.47 -9.02 -18.78
C LEU A 212 6.14 -9.54 -18.20
N HIS A 213 5.01 -9.03 -18.69
CA HIS A 213 3.72 -9.41 -18.14
C HIS A 213 3.40 -10.89 -18.38
N ARG A 214 2.47 -11.47 -17.59
CA ARG A 214 2.06 -12.89 -17.69
C ARG A 214 3.17 -13.93 -17.43
N ASN A 215 4.39 -13.53 -17.04
CA ASN A 215 5.44 -14.44 -16.57
C ASN A 215 5.15 -14.88 -15.12
N LYS A 216 4.21 -15.81 -14.93
CA LYS A 216 3.70 -16.19 -13.60
C LYS A 216 4.75 -16.74 -12.63
N TYR A 217 5.80 -17.38 -13.16
CA TYR A 217 6.87 -17.99 -12.35
C TYR A 217 8.02 -17.02 -12.05
N LEU A 218 8.01 -15.81 -12.59
CA LEU A 218 9.07 -14.83 -12.41
C LEU A 218 9.00 -14.29 -10.98
N THR A 219 9.97 -14.68 -10.15
CA THR A 219 9.98 -14.34 -8.72
C THR A 219 11.07 -13.35 -8.34
N LYS A 220 12.17 -13.34 -9.10
CA LYS A 220 13.36 -12.55 -8.79
C LYS A 220 13.87 -11.81 -10.02
N MET A 221 14.11 -10.52 -9.86
CA MET A 221 14.88 -9.69 -10.78
C MET A 221 16.08 -9.17 -10.00
N ASP A 222 17.28 -9.39 -10.52
CA ASP A 222 18.49 -8.92 -9.85
C ASP A 222 18.51 -7.38 -9.75
N GLU A 223 19.06 -6.87 -8.66
CA GLU A 223 19.19 -5.43 -8.38
C GLU A 223 19.92 -4.68 -9.50
N SER A 224 20.84 -5.38 -10.17
CA SER A 224 21.67 -4.86 -11.24
C SER A 224 21.24 -5.33 -12.63
N ALA A 225 19.99 -5.78 -12.80
CA ALA A 225 19.44 -6.24 -14.08
C ALA A 225 19.54 -5.17 -15.19
N PHE A 226 19.19 -3.93 -14.86
CA PHE A 226 19.30 -2.76 -15.75
C PHE A 226 20.63 -1.99 -15.60
N ALA A 227 21.60 -2.50 -14.84
CA ALA A 227 22.89 -1.83 -14.76
C ALA A 227 23.64 -1.94 -16.09
N GLY A 228 24.18 -0.82 -16.57
CA GLY A 228 24.87 -0.75 -17.86
C GLY A 228 23.94 -0.55 -19.07
N THR A 229 22.64 -0.31 -18.87
CA THR A 229 21.77 0.19 -19.94
C THR A 229 22.24 1.59 -20.37
N ILE A 230 22.21 1.86 -21.67
CA ILE A 230 22.62 3.16 -22.22
C ILE A 230 21.54 4.20 -21.95
N CYS A 231 20.27 3.80 -22.11
CA CYS A 231 19.08 4.59 -21.81
C CYS A 231 17.89 3.66 -21.58
N GLY A 232 16.90 4.08 -20.78
CA GLY A 232 15.67 3.34 -20.55
C GLY A 232 15.74 2.25 -19.48
N PRO A 233 14.66 1.48 -19.29
CA PRO A 233 13.43 1.47 -20.10
C PRO A 233 12.52 2.68 -19.86
N MET A 234 11.80 3.12 -20.90
CA MET A 234 10.74 4.14 -20.79
C MET A 234 9.41 3.54 -20.33
N LEU A 235 9.09 2.31 -20.74
CA LEU A 235 7.95 1.52 -20.25
C LEU A 235 8.41 0.20 -19.66
N LEU A 236 7.94 -0.14 -18.46
CA LEU A 236 8.17 -1.43 -17.82
C LEU A 236 6.85 -2.05 -17.39
N ASP A 237 6.50 -3.20 -17.98
CA ASP A 237 5.33 -3.98 -17.58
C ASP A 237 5.73 -5.30 -16.90
N VAL A 238 5.48 -5.39 -15.60
CA VAL A 238 5.67 -6.60 -14.76
C VAL A 238 4.34 -7.14 -14.24
N SER A 239 3.23 -6.85 -14.92
CA SER A 239 1.90 -7.26 -14.52
C SER A 239 1.73 -8.79 -14.56
N GLN A 240 0.97 -9.35 -13.62
CA GLN A 240 0.71 -10.79 -13.52
C GLN A 240 1.99 -11.64 -13.35
N THR A 241 2.99 -11.08 -12.67
CA THR A 241 4.22 -11.79 -12.27
C THR A 241 4.24 -12.01 -10.75
N ALA A 242 5.15 -12.84 -10.27
CA ALA A 242 5.36 -13.11 -8.85
C ALA A 242 6.60 -12.39 -8.29
N ILE A 243 7.03 -11.30 -8.93
CA ILE A 243 8.24 -10.57 -8.58
C ILE A 243 8.11 -9.92 -7.19
N ARG A 244 9.15 -10.03 -6.37
CA ARG A 244 9.13 -9.52 -4.98
C ARG A 244 9.63 -8.08 -4.83
N SER A 245 10.50 -7.65 -5.71
CA SER A 245 11.15 -6.33 -5.68
C SER A 245 11.55 -5.90 -7.08
N LEU A 246 11.55 -4.58 -7.30
CA LEU A 246 12.12 -3.95 -8.49
C LEU A 246 13.53 -3.40 -8.16
N PRO A 247 14.42 -3.33 -9.16
CA PRO A 247 15.77 -2.80 -8.97
C PRO A 247 15.75 -1.30 -8.63
N THR A 248 16.65 -0.85 -7.75
CA THR A 248 16.76 0.57 -7.37
C THR A 248 17.55 1.41 -8.37
N ALA A 249 18.34 0.77 -9.24
CA ALA A 249 19.15 1.42 -10.28
C ALA A 249 18.64 1.06 -11.69
N GLY A 250 18.81 1.99 -12.63
CA GLY A 250 18.45 1.78 -14.04
C GLY A 250 16.97 2.05 -14.40
N LEU A 251 16.16 2.54 -13.45
CA LEU A 251 14.76 2.93 -13.67
C LEU A 251 14.55 4.46 -13.71
N GLU A 252 15.63 5.23 -13.92
CA GLU A 252 15.57 6.69 -13.87
C GLU A 252 14.77 7.30 -15.02
N SER A 253 14.92 6.73 -16.22
CA SER A 253 14.25 7.15 -17.46
C SER A 253 12.80 6.64 -17.61
N LEU A 254 12.30 5.89 -16.62
CA LEU A 254 11.00 5.25 -16.68
C LEU A 254 9.87 6.30 -16.68
N ARG A 255 9.02 6.26 -17.71
CA ARG A 255 7.82 7.10 -17.87
C ARG A 255 6.55 6.37 -17.46
N GLU A 256 6.45 5.08 -17.76
CA GLU A 256 5.29 4.25 -17.42
C GLU A 256 5.68 2.95 -16.71
N LEU A 257 5.07 2.71 -15.55
CA LEU A 257 5.22 1.47 -14.78
C LEU A 257 3.87 0.74 -14.70
N LYS A 258 3.83 -0.50 -15.19
CA LYS A 258 2.67 -1.39 -15.05
C LYS A 258 3.04 -2.59 -14.18
N ALA A 259 2.32 -2.76 -13.07
CA ALA A 259 2.47 -3.85 -12.10
C ALA A 259 1.08 -4.25 -11.58
N ARG A 260 0.17 -4.60 -12.49
CA ARG A 260 -1.19 -5.06 -12.17
C ARG A 260 -1.19 -6.53 -11.78
N ASN A 261 -1.95 -6.91 -10.74
CA ASN A 261 -2.03 -8.28 -10.24
C ASN A 261 -0.66 -8.88 -9.84
N THR A 262 0.24 -8.05 -9.32
CA THR A 262 1.60 -8.41 -8.89
C THR A 262 1.66 -8.43 -7.36
N TRP A 263 0.93 -9.36 -6.75
CA TRP A 263 0.72 -9.43 -5.28
C TRP A 263 1.98 -9.74 -4.46
N ALA A 264 3.03 -10.25 -5.09
CA ALA A 264 4.31 -10.48 -4.42
C ALA A 264 5.12 -9.19 -4.23
N LEU A 265 4.85 -8.15 -5.04
CA LEU A 265 5.55 -6.87 -5.00
C LEU A 265 4.95 -5.99 -3.90
N LYS A 266 5.34 -6.26 -2.65
CA LYS A 266 4.85 -5.50 -1.50
C LYS A 266 5.54 -4.15 -1.32
N LYS A 267 6.78 -4.04 -1.81
CA LYS A 267 7.60 -2.83 -1.69
C LYS A 267 8.00 -2.28 -3.06
N LEU A 268 7.95 -0.97 -3.18
CA LEU A 268 8.54 -0.25 -4.30
C LEU A 268 9.94 0.27 -3.92
N PRO A 269 10.83 0.45 -4.92
CA PRO A 269 12.08 1.15 -4.71
C PRO A 269 11.80 2.62 -4.30
N PRO A 270 12.81 3.34 -3.79
CA PRO A 270 12.64 4.72 -3.36
C PRO A 270 12.00 5.55 -4.48
N ILE A 271 10.97 6.32 -4.13
CA ILE A 271 10.21 7.12 -5.09
C ILE A 271 11.11 8.12 -5.88
N ARG A 272 12.26 8.50 -5.31
CA ARG A 272 13.29 9.33 -5.97
C ARG A 272 13.99 8.66 -7.16
N THR A 273 13.97 7.32 -7.24
CA THR A 273 14.47 6.57 -8.39
C THR A 273 13.66 6.89 -9.65
N PHE A 274 12.35 7.11 -9.49
CA PHE A 274 11.42 7.39 -10.58
C PHE A 274 11.38 8.90 -10.93
N LYS A 275 12.45 9.40 -11.56
CA LYS A 275 12.59 10.84 -11.86
C LYS A 275 11.58 11.33 -12.91
N HIS A 276 11.32 10.52 -13.93
CA HIS A 276 10.53 10.89 -15.11
C HIS A 276 9.19 10.16 -15.21
N LEU A 277 8.76 9.48 -14.15
CA LEU A 277 7.54 8.68 -14.15
C LEU A 277 6.31 9.58 -14.28
N ALA A 278 5.44 9.25 -15.23
CA ALA A 278 4.20 9.94 -15.52
C ALA A 278 2.98 9.08 -15.18
N ILE A 279 3.06 7.76 -15.44
CA ILE A 279 1.94 6.83 -15.25
C ILE A 279 2.39 5.63 -14.41
N ALA A 280 1.61 5.28 -13.38
CA ALA A 280 1.86 4.13 -12.52
C ALA A 280 0.58 3.30 -12.33
N ASN A 281 0.53 2.12 -12.93
CA ASN A 281 -0.59 1.19 -12.82
C ASN A 281 -0.22 0.02 -11.92
N LEU A 282 -0.53 0.11 -10.64
CA LEU A 282 -0.04 -0.76 -9.57
C LEU A 282 -1.13 -1.72 -9.07
N THR A 283 -0.75 -2.63 -8.17
CA THR A 283 -1.69 -3.56 -7.52
C THR A 283 -2.23 -3.01 -6.22
N TYR A 284 -1.40 -2.32 -5.44
CA TYR A 284 -1.76 -1.82 -4.12
C TYR A 284 -2.07 -0.32 -4.15
N PRO A 285 -3.26 0.12 -3.67
CA PRO A 285 -3.59 1.54 -3.58
C PRO A 285 -2.64 2.34 -2.69
N SER A 286 -2.06 1.70 -1.66
CA SER A 286 -1.10 2.35 -0.75
C SER A 286 0.15 2.83 -1.48
N HIS A 287 0.60 2.15 -2.53
CA HIS A 287 1.78 2.58 -3.29
C HIS A 287 1.57 3.92 -4.00
N CYS A 288 0.34 4.22 -4.45
CA CYS A 288 0.01 5.49 -5.07
C CYS A 288 0.16 6.69 -4.13
N CYS A 289 0.11 6.47 -2.81
CA CYS A 289 0.35 7.52 -1.83
C CYS A 289 1.79 8.06 -1.85
N GLY A 290 2.77 7.26 -2.24
CA GLY A 290 4.16 7.71 -2.41
C GLY A 290 4.30 8.75 -3.52
N PHE A 291 3.44 8.68 -4.54
CA PHE A 291 3.49 9.56 -5.72
C PHE A 291 2.67 10.85 -5.57
N LYS A 292 1.68 10.89 -4.67
CA LYS A 292 0.79 12.04 -4.48
C LYS A 292 1.50 13.34 -4.06
N ASN A 293 2.64 13.24 -3.36
CA ASN A 293 3.42 14.39 -2.87
C ASN A 293 4.67 14.68 -3.70
N LEU A 294 4.90 13.97 -4.81
CA LEU A 294 5.90 14.32 -5.82
C LEU A 294 5.41 15.56 -6.59
N LYS A 295 5.32 16.71 -5.92
CA LYS A 295 5.40 17.98 -6.64
C LYS A 295 6.79 18.02 -7.23
N LYS A 296 6.91 17.86 -8.56
CA LYS A 296 8.16 18.08 -9.29
C LYS A 296 8.68 19.45 -8.84
N LYS A 297 9.70 19.48 -7.97
CA LYS A 297 10.40 20.72 -7.63
C LYS A 297 11.16 21.09 -8.88
N LYS A 298 10.56 21.91 -9.75
CA LYS A 298 11.28 22.55 -10.84
C LYS A 298 12.52 23.19 -10.24
N GLY A 299 13.69 22.87 -10.79
CA GLY A 299 14.88 23.66 -10.52
C GLY A 299 14.55 25.09 -10.92
N PHE A 300 14.83 26.05 -10.04
CA PHE A 300 14.61 27.48 -10.28
C PHE A 300 15.16 27.94 -11.65
N LEU A 301 16.19 27.27 -12.15
CA LEU A 301 16.80 27.48 -13.47
C LEU A 301 15.87 27.13 -14.64
N GLU A 302 15.09 26.06 -14.53
CA GLU A 302 14.20 25.56 -15.59
C GLU A 302 12.96 26.46 -15.75
N TYR A 303 12.48 27.03 -14.64
CA TYR A 303 11.45 28.08 -14.64
C TYR A 303 11.95 29.37 -15.33
N ILE A 304 13.21 29.75 -15.08
CA ILE A 304 13.82 30.92 -15.72
C ILE A 304 13.99 30.72 -17.24
N ILE A 305 14.46 29.54 -17.66
CA ILE A 305 14.63 29.20 -19.07
C ILE A 305 13.28 29.24 -19.80
N CYS A 306 12.22 28.64 -19.24
CA CYS A 306 10.88 28.67 -19.83
C CYS A 306 10.32 30.10 -19.97
N ASN A 307 10.53 30.96 -18.96
CA ASN A 307 10.05 32.34 -18.99
C ASN A 307 10.84 33.20 -20.00
N LEU A 308 12.14 32.91 -20.16
CA LEU A 308 12.98 33.53 -21.19
C LEU A 308 12.61 33.09 -22.61
N THR A 309 12.26 31.82 -22.85
CA THR A 309 11.76 31.36 -24.15
C THR A 309 10.39 31.93 -24.49
N ALA A 310 9.48 32.06 -23.52
CA ALA A 310 8.17 32.70 -23.70
C ALA A 310 8.30 34.20 -24.04
N LEU A 311 9.27 34.89 -23.42
CA LEU A 311 9.61 36.28 -23.78
C LEU A 311 10.27 36.38 -25.16
N HIS A 312 11.00 35.35 -25.60
CA HIS A 312 11.67 35.32 -26.90
C HIS A 312 10.69 35.07 -28.06
N GLU A 313 9.66 34.24 -27.88
CA GLU A 313 8.58 34.06 -28.87
C GLU A 313 7.77 35.35 -29.07
N GLN A 314 7.54 36.11 -27.99
CA GLN A 314 6.88 37.42 -28.08
C GLN A 314 7.72 38.46 -28.85
N GLN A 315 9.05 38.31 -28.87
CA GLN A 315 9.97 39.14 -29.66
C GLN A 315 10.12 38.67 -31.11
N GLN A 316 10.05 37.37 -31.39
CA GLN A 316 10.18 36.85 -32.76
C GLN A 316 8.92 37.09 -33.61
N HIS A 317 7.73 37.17 -33.02
CA HIS A 317 6.52 37.62 -33.74
C HIS A 317 6.52 39.11 -34.15
N LYS A 318 7.54 39.90 -33.77
CA LYS A 318 7.69 41.31 -34.17
C LYS A 318 8.68 41.56 -35.30
N ARG A 319 9.29 40.54 -35.92
CA ARG A 319 10.17 40.75 -37.10
C ARG A 319 9.85 39.81 -38.26
N SER A 320 9.47 40.46 -39.37
CA SER A 320 9.22 39.94 -40.73
C SER A 320 7.78 39.42 -40.94
N VAL A 321 7.01 39.78 -41.96
CA VAL A 321 7.22 40.53 -43.21
C VAL A 321 5.90 41.29 -43.51
N GLY A 322 5.97 42.55 -43.92
CA GLY A 322 4.77 43.32 -44.31
C GLY A 322 4.38 43.13 -45.78
N PRO A 323 3.13 43.45 -46.14
CA PRO A 323 2.82 44.03 -47.45
C PRO A 323 2.23 45.44 -47.31
N LEU A 324 2.86 46.38 -48.03
CA LEU A 324 2.37 47.57 -48.73
C LEU A 324 1.32 48.52 -48.08
N LEU A 325 1.71 49.81 -48.05
CA LEU A 325 0.96 51.03 -47.71
C LEU A 325 -0.41 51.19 -48.40
N VAL A 326 -1.38 51.79 -47.67
CA VAL A 326 -2.20 52.98 -48.05
C VAL A 326 -2.65 53.71 -46.75
N PRO A 327 -2.75 55.07 -46.67
CA PRO A 327 -2.45 55.82 -45.44
C PRO A 327 -3.65 56.42 -44.66
N SER A 328 -3.29 56.83 -43.43
CA SER A 328 -3.73 58.03 -42.67
C SER A 328 -5.14 58.13 -42.07
N LEU A 329 -5.19 58.34 -40.75
CA LEU A 329 -5.64 59.57 -40.03
C LEU A 329 -5.91 59.17 -38.55
N GLN A 330 -5.07 59.63 -37.60
CA GLN A 330 -5.35 60.78 -36.70
C GLN A 330 -6.20 60.31 -35.49
N ASP A 331 -5.84 60.47 -34.22
CA ASP A 331 -5.09 61.53 -33.56
C ASP A 331 -4.64 61.09 -32.15
N GLY A 332 -3.48 61.60 -31.73
CA GLY A 332 -3.30 62.37 -30.48
C GLY A 332 -3.50 61.76 -29.09
N ASN A 333 -2.38 61.73 -28.35
CA ASN A 333 -2.21 62.03 -26.90
C ASN A 333 -2.55 60.89 -25.92
N ALA A 334 -1.61 60.17 -25.31
CA ALA A 334 -0.35 60.50 -24.62
C ALA A 334 -0.51 61.18 -23.24
N VAL A 335 0.19 60.55 -22.29
CA VAL A 335 0.87 61.10 -21.10
C VAL A 335 0.19 60.90 -19.73
N GLU A 336 0.88 60.04 -18.95
CA GLU A 336 1.26 60.11 -17.53
C GLU A 336 0.18 60.41 -16.48
N ALA A 337 -0.12 59.46 -15.59
CA ALA A 337 0.61 59.09 -14.37
C ALA A 337 0.06 59.79 -13.13
N VAL A 338 0.09 59.03 -12.03
CA VAL A 338 0.18 59.41 -10.61
C VAL A 338 -0.93 58.74 -9.76
N PRO A 339 -0.59 58.24 -8.57
CA PRO A 339 -1.17 57.04 -7.98
C PRO A 339 -2.00 57.32 -6.72
N ASP A 340 -2.42 56.22 -6.10
CA ASP A 340 -2.77 56.04 -4.69
C ASP A 340 -4.04 56.71 -4.18
N LEU A 341 -5.02 55.87 -3.78
CA LEU A 341 -5.79 55.98 -2.55
C LEU A 341 -6.78 54.81 -2.47
N GLU A 342 -6.52 53.83 -1.61
CA GLU A 342 -7.60 53.10 -0.91
C GLU A 342 -7.99 53.91 0.33
N PRO A 343 -9.28 53.92 0.71
CA PRO A 343 -9.70 52.97 1.77
C PRO A 343 -11.13 52.40 1.61
N SER A 344 -11.28 51.14 2.03
CA SER A 344 -12.34 50.54 2.87
C SER A 344 -13.47 51.48 3.35
N ASP A 345 -14.77 51.13 3.49
CA ASP A 345 -15.50 49.87 3.63
C ASP A 345 -17.03 50.14 3.53
N GLU A 346 -17.82 49.06 3.49
CA GLU A 346 -19.26 48.89 3.82
C GLU A 346 -20.38 49.33 2.84
N GLY A 347 -21.30 48.38 2.55
CA GLY A 347 -22.71 48.75 2.28
C GLY A 347 -23.64 47.90 1.39
N GLN A 348 -23.71 46.58 1.57
CA GLN A 348 -24.95 45.75 1.49
C GLN A 348 -25.83 45.59 0.21
N ARG A 349 -26.05 44.29 -0.11
CA ARG A 349 -27.24 43.61 -0.72
C ARG A 349 -27.51 43.91 -2.21
N GLU A 350 -27.83 42.95 -3.09
CA GLU A 350 -28.63 41.73 -2.95
C GLU A 350 -28.51 40.82 -4.20
N SER A 351 -28.90 39.54 -4.05
CA SER A 351 -29.43 38.62 -5.08
C SER A 351 -28.48 37.77 -5.98
N GLN A 352 -28.45 36.46 -5.65
CA GLN A 352 -28.94 35.33 -6.46
C GLN A 352 -28.18 34.85 -7.73
N GLN A 353 -28.07 33.51 -7.80
CA GLN A 353 -27.89 32.61 -8.97
C GLN A 353 -26.51 32.00 -9.25
N ASP A 354 -26.28 30.83 -8.61
CA ASP A 354 -26.13 29.51 -9.27
C ASP A 354 -25.72 29.49 -10.75
N TRP A 355 -24.52 28.98 -11.05
CA TRP A 355 -24.20 28.39 -12.36
C TRP A 355 -23.24 27.20 -12.23
N ARG A 356 -23.80 26.01 -12.49
CA ARG A 356 -23.12 24.88 -13.12
C ARG A 356 -22.35 25.36 -14.36
N ARG A 357 -21.13 24.87 -14.58
CA ARG A 357 -20.47 24.97 -15.88
C ARG A 357 -20.32 23.57 -16.48
N GLY A 358 -21.11 23.33 -17.52
CA GLY A 358 -20.96 22.21 -18.42
C GLY A 358 -19.84 22.44 -19.44
N ASP A 359 -19.24 21.32 -19.80
CA ASP A 359 -18.64 20.91 -21.06
C ASP A 359 -18.54 21.92 -22.21
N PHE A 360 -17.31 22.07 -22.70
CA PHE A 360 -17.04 22.22 -24.12
C PHE A 360 -15.85 21.35 -24.50
N HIS A 361 -16.14 20.22 -25.14
CA HIS A 361 -15.18 19.28 -25.70
C HIS A 361 -14.75 19.77 -27.08
N GLY A 362 -13.45 19.80 -27.33
CA GLY A 362 -12.86 20.01 -28.66
C GLY A 362 -11.49 19.34 -28.73
N SER A 363 -11.47 18.09 -29.21
CA SER A 363 -10.30 17.21 -29.36
C SER A 363 -9.73 17.31 -30.78
N LEU A 364 -8.39 17.35 -30.91
CA LEU A 364 -7.60 16.92 -32.08
C LEU A 364 -6.16 16.62 -31.61
N TYR A 365 -5.45 15.50 -31.87
CA TYR A 365 -5.72 14.11 -32.28
C TYR A 365 -4.54 13.25 -31.76
N TYR A 366 -4.82 12.04 -31.30
CA TYR A 366 -3.87 10.94 -31.03
C TYR A 366 -3.75 10.04 -32.27
N HIS A 367 -2.60 9.39 -32.50
CA HIS A 367 -2.54 8.16 -33.30
C HIS A 367 -2.51 6.95 -32.36
N ALA A 368 -3.57 6.14 -32.41
CA ALA A 368 -3.63 4.83 -31.77
C ALA A 368 -3.84 3.76 -32.85
N TYR A 369 -2.94 2.80 -32.89
CA TYR A 369 -3.06 1.53 -33.61
C TYR A 369 -4.02 0.62 -32.81
N PHE A 370 -5.04 0.06 -33.45
CA PHE A 370 -5.82 -1.06 -32.88
C PHE A 370 -5.68 -2.28 -33.79
N GLY A 371 -5.23 -3.39 -33.20
CA GLY A 371 -5.42 -4.73 -33.73
C GLY A 371 -6.89 -5.13 -33.62
N GLY A 372 -7.41 -5.75 -34.68
CA GLY A 372 -8.80 -6.20 -34.78
C GLY A 372 -8.97 -7.68 -34.53
N GLN A 373 -10.20 -8.05 -34.15
CA GLN A 373 -10.92 -9.27 -34.55
C GLN A 373 -12.40 -9.18 -34.11
N PRO A 374 -13.32 -9.97 -34.68
CA PRO A 374 -13.96 -9.77 -35.98
C PRO A 374 -15.48 -9.49 -35.82
N ASP A 375 -16.14 -8.91 -36.84
CA ASP A 375 -17.41 -9.38 -37.42
C ASP A 375 -18.02 -8.36 -38.40
N GLU A 376 -18.39 -8.92 -39.56
CA GLU A 376 -19.43 -8.58 -40.54
C GLU A 376 -19.55 -7.19 -41.24
N ASP A 377 -19.81 -7.35 -42.55
CA ASP A 377 -20.42 -6.48 -43.55
C ASP A 377 -19.64 -5.37 -44.32
N VAL A 378 -19.20 -5.84 -45.49
CA VAL A 378 -18.98 -5.25 -46.82
C VAL A 378 -19.66 -3.90 -47.13
N GLY A 379 -18.92 -3.00 -47.79
CA GLY A 379 -19.53 -1.97 -48.63
C GLY A 379 -18.62 -0.84 -49.14
N PHE A 380 -18.02 -1.04 -50.33
CA PHE A 380 -17.75 -0.08 -51.43
C PHE A 380 -17.22 1.35 -51.13
N GLY A 381 -16.02 1.70 -51.62
CA GLY A 381 -15.80 2.47 -52.87
C GLY A 381 -15.68 3.99 -52.55
N GLU A 382 -14.78 4.83 -53.06
CA GLU A 382 -14.02 4.92 -54.31
C GLU A 382 -12.78 5.83 -54.07
N THR A 383 -11.64 5.46 -54.66
CA THR A 383 -10.68 6.26 -55.48
C THR A 383 -10.69 7.81 -55.37
N LEU A 384 -9.58 8.58 -55.43
CA LEU A 384 -8.39 8.54 -56.29
C LEU A 384 -7.52 9.78 -55.99
N LYS A 385 -6.18 9.62 -56.07
CA LYS A 385 -5.15 10.51 -56.69
C LYS A 385 -3.92 10.83 -55.83
N ASN A 386 -2.82 10.18 -56.24
CA ASN A 386 -1.43 10.59 -56.08
C ASN A 386 -1.09 11.80 -56.97
N ALA A 387 -0.01 12.55 -56.64
CA ALA A 387 1.31 12.38 -57.28
C ALA A 387 2.32 13.50 -56.91
N GLN A 388 3.58 13.05 -56.67
CA GLN A 388 4.87 13.71 -56.97
C GLN A 388 5.25 15.01 -56.21
N GLU A 389 6.50 15.35 -55.85
CA GLU A 389 7.85 14.84 -56.16
C GLU A 389 8.87 15.42 -55.13
N ASP A 390 10.05 14.81 -55.10
CA ASP A 390 11.20 14.99 -54.21
C ASP A 390 11.77 16.41 -54.01
N THR A 391 12.39 16.62 -52.83
CA THR A 391 13.80 17.04 -52.76
C THR A 391 14.39 16.83 -51.36
N SER A 392 15.47 16.05 -51.32
CA SER A 392 16.35 15.84 -50.18
C SER A 392 17.13 17.10 -49.81
N GLN A 393 17.13 17.49 -48.53
CA GLN A 393 18.24 18.23 -47.92
C GLN A 393 18.37 17.86 -46.44
N ASP A 394 19.53 17.27 -46.16
CA ASP A 394 20.18 17.08 -44.87
C ASP A 394 19.93 18.26 -43.92
N PHE A 395 19.29 18.02 -42.77
CA PHE A 395 19.36 18.90 -41.61
C PHE A 395 19.39 18.07 -40.34
N ASP A 396 20.56 18.06 -39.72
CA ASP A 396 20.92 17.54 -38.39
C ASP A 396 19.88 17.98 -37.34
N SER A 397 18.93 17.11 -37.00
CA SER A 397 17.88 17.38 -36.01
C SER A 397 18.34 17.02 -34.61
N ARG A 398 19.40 17.69 -34.15
CA ARG A 398 19.71 17.81 -32.71
C ARG A 398 19.03 19.04 -32.14
N TYR A 399 17.70 19.00 -32.04
CA TYR A 399 16.95 19.89 -31.16
C TYR A 399 15.99 19.07 -30.32
N ASP A 400 16.40 18.85 -29.08
CA ASP A 400 15.58 18.39 -27.98
C ASP A 400 14.53 19.49 -27.72
N TYR A 401 13.35 19.34 -28.31
CA TYR A 401 12.23 20.22 -27.99
C TYR A 401 11.86 19.95 -26.52
N VAL A 402 12.18 20.90 -25.65
CA VAL A 402 11.62 20.93 -24.30
C VAL A 402 10.14 21.26 -24.43
N VAL A 403 9.33 20.23 -24.68
CA VAL A 403 7.88 20.30 -24.49
C VAL A 403 7.69 20.59 -23.01
N CYS A 404 7.23 21.81 -22.72
CA CYS A 404 6.86 22.23 -21.39
C CYS A 404 5.58 21.48 -21.00
N GLU A 405 5.69 20.20 -20.63
CA GLU A 405 4.65 19.57 -19.83
C GLU A 405 4.54 20.37 -18.53
N GLU A 406 3.38 21.00 -18.32
CA GLU A 406 2.91 21.41 -17.00
C GLU A 406 3.24 20.29 -16.02
N GLY A 407 3.63 20.60 -14.77
CA GLY A 407 4.10 19.59 -13.83
C GLY A 407 3.06 18.48 -13.60
N VAL A 408 3.09 17.43 -14.44
CA VAL A 408 2.10 16.37 -14.44
C VAL A 408 2.31 15.58 -13.16
N GLU A 409 1.34 15.67 -12.25
CA GLU A 409 1.24 14.75 -11.12
C GLU A 409 1.21 13.33 -11.68
N VAL A 410 1.97 12.42 -11.08
CA VAL A 410 2.02 11.03 -11.56
C VAL A 410 0.62 10.43 -11.49
N ALA A 411 0.07 10.07 -12.64
CA ALA A 411 -1.23 9.42 -12.75
C ALA A 411 -1.10 7.99 -12.22
N CYS A 412 -1.59 7.75 -11.00
CA CYS A 412 -1.46 6.45 -10.34
C CYS A 412 -2.81 5.76 -10.16
N SER A 413 -2.87 4.47 -10.50
CA SER A 413 -4.03 3.60 -10.28
C SER A 413 -3.62 2.31 -9.57
N PRO A 414 -4.46 1.72 -8.69
CA PRO A 414 -5.77 2.20 -8.23
C PRO A 414 -5.68 3.39 -7.27
N VAL A 415 -6.71 4.24 -7.28
CA VAL A 415 -6.80 5.41 -6.39
C VAL A 415 -6.89 4.94 -4.92
N PRO A 416 -6.20 5.58 -3.98
CA PRO A 416 -6.29 5.25 -2.55
C PRO A 416 -7.72 5.36 -2.01
N ASP A 417 -8.18 4.31 -1.31
CA ASP A 417 -9.51 4.23 -0.69
C ASP A 417 -9.58 5.00 0.65
N GLU A 418 -10.80 5.36 1.08
CA GLU A 418 -11.06 6.05 2.37
C GLU A 418 -10.52 5.29 3.60
N PHE A 419 -10.38 3.97 3.53
CA PHE A 419 -9.88 3.13 4.62
C PHE A 419 -8.34 3.09 4.72
N ASN A 420 -7.64 3.45 3.64
CA ASN A 420 -6.17 3.57 3.58
C ASN A 420 -5.79 4.95 3.01
N PRO A 421 -6.07 6.04 3.73
CA PRO A 421 -5.66 7.37 3.30
C PRO A 421 -4.13 7.46 3.25
N CYS A 422 -3.61 8.36 2.40
CA CYS A 422 -2.18 8.65 2.24
C CYS A 422 -1.55 9.38 3.43
N GLU A 423 -1.80 8.86 4.63
CA GLU A 423 -1.34 9.35 5.91
C GLU A 423 -0.62 8.22 6.64
N ASP A 424 0.32 8.57 7.51
CA ASP A 424 0.87 7.61 8.47
C ASP A 424 -0.23 7.08 9.42
N ILE A 425 0.05 5.99 10.15
CA ILE A 425 -0.89 5.30 11.06
C ILE A 425 -1.67 6.29 11.93
N MET A 426 -0.98 7.21 12.62
CA MET A 426 -1.62 8.22 13.48
C MET A 426 -2.02 9.51 12.75
N GLY A 427 -1.44 9.81 11.58
CA GLY A 427 -1.69 11.01 10.78
C GLY A 427 -1.20 12.33 11.41
N PHE A 428 -1.64 12.66 12.63
CA PHE A 428 -1.40 13.94 13.29
C PHE A 428 -0.27 13.89 14.32
N GLY A 429 0.58 14.92 14.35
CA GLY A 429 1.69 15.02 15.30
C GLY A 429 1.25 15.03 16.77
N PHE A 430 0.15 15.70 17.11
CA PHE A 430 -0.35 15.76 18.50
C PHE A 430 -0.89 14.40 18.98
N LEU A 431 -1.51 13.61 18.09
CA LEU A 431 -1.97 12.26 18.42
C LEU A 431 -0.79 11.37 18.76
N ARG A 432 0.31 11.43 17.99
CA ARG A 432 1.52 10.63 18.27
C ARG A 432 2.06 10.87 19.67
N VAL A 433 2.21 12.15 20.07
CA VAL A 433 2.67 12.51 21.42
C VAL A 433 1.68 12.01 22.48
N SER A 434 0.39 12.17 22.23
CA SER A 434 -0.66 11.77 23.17
C SER A 434 -0.72 10.26 23.38
N VAL A 435 -0.57 9.44 22.33
CA VAL A 435 -0.60 7.97 22.43
C VAL A 435 0.53 7.43 23.29
N TRP A 436 1.74 7.96 23.13
CA TRP A 436 2.87 7.60 24.00
C TRP A 436 2.58 7.91 25.46
N PHE A 437 1.99 9.07 25.74
CA PHE A 437 1.62 9.44 27.10
C PHE A 437 0.52 8.53 27.69
N VAL A 438 -0.57 8.33 26.94
CA VAL A 438 -1.72 7.50 27.33
C VAL A 438 -1.31 6.04 27.54
N SER A 439 -0.54 5.45 26.62
CA SER A 439 -0.06 4.07 26.72
C SER A 439 0.85 3.85 27.93
N LEU A 440 1.82 4.73 28.17
CA LEU A 440 2.72 4.63 29.32
C LEU A 440 1.97 4.78 30.64
N LEU A 441 1.01 5.70 30.73
CA LEU A 441 0.15 5.84 31.92
C LEU A 441 -0.73 4.62 32.14
N ALA A 442 -1.34 4.06 31.09
CA ALA A 442 -2.15 2.85 31.17
C ALA A 442 -1.32 1.68 31.71
N ILE A 443 -0.13 1.45 31.17
CA ILE A 443 0.75 0.36 31.59
C ILE A 443 1.22 0.58 33.03
N LEU A 444 1.81 1.73 33.33
CA LEU A 444 2.37 2.00 34.67
C LEU A 444 1.29 1.98 35.75
N GLY A 445 0.14 2.61 35.48
CA GLY A 445 -0.99 2.68 36.41
C GLY A 445 -1.57 1.30 36.71
N ASN A 446 -1.85 0.50 35.68
CA ASN A 446 -2.45 -0.82 35.84
C ASN A 446 -1.47 -1.86 36.40
N VAL A 447 -0.17 -1.80 36.03
CA VAL A 447 0.87 -2.63 36.66
C VAL A 447 0.99 -2.32 38.15
N LEU A 448 0.99 -1.03 38.53
CA LEU A 448 1.01 -0.64 39.95
C LEU A 448 -0.21 -1.16 40.70
N VAL A 449 -1.42 -1.05 40.11
CA VAL A 449 -2.66 -1.58 40.70
C VAL A 449 -2.57 -3.09 40.89
N LEU A 450 -2.16 -3.84 39.86
CA LEU A 450 -1.98 -5.29 39.94
C LEU A 450 -0.94 -5.66 41.00
N LEU A 451 0.20 -4.98 41.03
CA LEU A 451 1.25 -5.24 42.01
C LEU A 451 0.75 -5.00 43.43
N VAL A 452 0.07 -3.88 43.71
CA VAL A 452 -0.47 -3.59 45.04
C VAL A 452 -1.54 -4.60 45.44
N LEU A 453 -2.45 -4.98 44.53
CA LEU A 453 -3.52 -5.92 44.84
C LEU A 453 -3.01 -7.35 45.06
N LEU A 454 -2.00 -7.79 44.30
CA LEU A 454 -1.43 -9.14 44.40
C LEU A 454 -0.42 -9.29 45.56
N THR A 455 0.31 -8.22 45.92
CA THR A 455 1.29 -8.24 47.03
C THR A 455 0.68 -7.94 48.40
N SER A 456 -0.59 -7.54 48.44
CA SER A 456 -1.29 -7.22 49.67
C SER A 456 -1.54 -8.48 50.52
N HIS A 457 -1.19 -8.44 51.81
CA HIS A 457 -1.42 -9.54 52.77
C HIS A 457 -2.90 -9.69 53.21
N TYR A 458 -3.80 -8.84 52.73
CA TYR A 458 -5.22 -8.92 53.07
C TYR A 458 -5.92 -10.03 52.28
N LYS A 459 -6.94 -10.66 52.88
CA LYS A 459 -7.76 -11.68 52.21
C LYS A 459 -8.38 -11.13 50.90
N LEU A 460 -8.29 -11.92 49.82
CA LEU A 460 -8.90 -11.64 48.52
C LEU A 460 -10.43 -11.60 48.66
N SER A 461 -11.00 -10.40 48.59
CA SER A 461 -12.45 -10.21 48.49
C SER A 461 -12.88 -10.31 47.02
N VAL A 462 -14.16 -10.64 46.78
CA VAL A 462 -14.72 -10.73 45.43
C VAL A 462 -14.47 -9.45 44.63
N SER A 463 -14.71 -8.28 45.23
CA SER A 463 -14.44 -7.00 44.58
C SER A 463 -12.96 -6.76 44.26
N ARG A 464 -12.01 -7.21 45.10
CA ARG A 464 -10.57 -7.09 44.79
C ARG A 464 -10.17 -8.02 43.64
N PHE A 465 -10.74 -9.22 43.61
CA PHE A 465 -10.55 -10.18 42.53
C PHE A 465 -11.04 -9.61 41.18
N LEU A 466 -12.24 -9.01 41.14
CA LEU A 466 -12.77 -8.37 39.93
C LEU A 466 -11.93 -7.15 39.49
N MET A 467 -11.43 -6.34 40.44
CA MET A 467 -10.54 -5.22 40.14
C MET A 467 -9.20 -5.67 39.54
N CYS A 468 -8.67 -6.84 39.93
CA CYS A 468 -7.48 -7.40 39.28
C CYS A 468 -7.73 -7.74 37.81
N HIS A 469 -8.88 -8.33 37.47
CA HIS A 469 -9.22 -8.63 36.09
C HIS A 469 -9.42 -7.38 35.23
N LEU A 470 -10.04 -6.33 35.79
CA LEU A 470 -10.17 -5.04 35.11
C LEU A 470 -8.80 -4.42 34.82
N ALA A 471 -7.91 -4.39 35.82
CA ALA A 471 -6.55 -3.87 35.65
C ALA A 471 -5.72 -4.69 34.64
N PHE A 472 -5.96 -6.01 34.55
CA PHE A 472 -5.35 -6.85 33.53
C PHE A 472 -5.85 -6.52 32.11
N ALA A 473 -7.16 -6.35 31.93
CA ALA A 473 -7.74 -5.96 30.65
C ALA A 473 -7.21 -4.59 30.18
N ASP A 474 -7.18 -3.61 31.08
CA ASP A 474 -6.66 -2.27 30.78
C ASP A 474 -5.14 -2.27 30.51
N LEU A 475 -4.39 -3.20 31.12
CA LEU A 475 -2.98 -3.42 30.77
C LEU A 475 -2.82 -3.95 29.34
N CYS A 476 -3.65 -4.91 28.92
CA CYS A 476 -3.66 -5.40 27.53
C CYS A 476 -3.98 -4.27 26.54
N MET A 477 -4.91 -3.38 26.88
CA MET A 477 -5.21 -2.19 26.07
C MET A 477 -4.00 -1.24 25.97
N GLY A 478 -3.26 -1.04 27.07
CA GLY A 478 -2.02 -0.26 27.07
C GLY A 478 -0.92 -0.86 26.18
N ILE A 479 -0.76 -2.19 26.20
CA ILE A 479 0.21 -2.92 25.34
C ILE A 479 -0.15 -2.76 23.86
N TYR A 480 -1.43 -2.86 23.52
CA TYR A 480 -1.91 -2.61 22.16
C TYR A 480 -1.53 -1.22 21.66
N LEU A 481 -1.81 -0.16 22.45
CA LEU A 481 -1.46 1.21 22.07
C LEU A 481 0.06 1.41 21.92
N LEU A 482 0.85 0.80 22.79
CA LEU A 482 2.32 0.86 22.71
C LEU A 482 2.83 0.21 21.41
N LEU A 483 2.25 -0.92 21.01
CA LEU A 483 2.60 -1.63 19.80
C LEU A 483 2.29 -0.79 18.55
N VAL A 484 1.11 -0.17 18.48
CA VAL A 484 0.75 0.73 17.38
C VAL A 484 1.68 1.96 17.35
N ALA A 485 1.98 2.56 18.50
CA ALA A 485 2.90 3.70 18.61
C ALA A 485 4.33 3.36 18.18
N SER A 486 4.80 2.16 18.49
CA SER A 486 6.13 1.67 18.08
C SER A 486 6.24 1.54 16.56
N VAL A 487 5.19 1.00 15.91
CA VAL A 487 5.18 0.84 14.45
C VAL A 487 5.10 2.19 13.76
N ASP A 488 4.27 3.12 14.25
CA ASP A 488 4.15 4.49 13.70
C ASP A 488 5.50 5.22 13.72
N VAL A 489 6.30 5.07 14.78
CA VAL A 489 7.66 5.64 14.84
C VAL A 489 8.62 4.94 13.87
N HIS A 490 8.54 3.62 13.73
CA HIS A 490 9.43 2.86 12.86
C HIS A 490 9.19 3.12 11.37
N THR A 491 7.93 3.25 10.96
CA THR A 491 7.53 3.41 9.55
C THR A 491 7.29 4.88 9.18
N ARG A 492 7.83 5.83 9.95
CA ARG A 492 7.54 7.25 9.80
C ARG A 492 7.83 7.75 8.38
N ALA A 493 6.86 8.45 7.78
CA ALA A 493 6.93 9.02 6.43
C ALA A 493 7.08 8.02 5.26
N GLU A 494 7.27 6.72 5.55
CA GLU A 494 7.35 5.63 4.57
C GLU A 494 6.33 4.53 4.86
N TYR A 495 5.25 4.85 5.60
CA TYR A 495 4.20 3.89 5.93
C TYR A 495 3.56 3.31 4.68
N PHE A 496 3.42 4.08 3.60
CA PHE A 496 2.87 3.62 2.32
C PHE A 496 3.59 2.36 1.76
N ASN A 497 4.89 2.20 2.02
CA ASN A 497 5.71 1.07 1.57
C ASN A 497 5.72 -0.10 2.57
N HIS A 498 5.36 0.16 3.83
CA HIS A 498 5.31 -0.83 4.91
C HIS A 498 3.88 -1.24 5.28
N ALA A 499 2.87 -0.56 4.75
CA ALA A 499 1.46 -0.75 5.09
C ALA A 499 1.00 -2.18 4.80
N ILE A 500 1.38 -2.74 3.64
CA ILE A 500 0.99 -4.10 3.25
C ILE A 500 1.65 -5.14 4.15
N ASP A 501 2.94 -4.98 4.48
CA ASP A 501 3.64 -5.88 5.40
C ASP A 501 3.07 -5.80 6.82
N TRP A 502 2.68 -4.61 7.27
CA TRP A 502 2.01 -4.40 8.55
C TRP A 502 0.64 -5.07 8.60
N GLN A 503 -0.24 -4.76 7.62
CA GLN A 503 -1.62 -5.22 7.55
C GLN A 503 -1.72 -6.73 7.30
N THR A 504 -0.92 -7.29 6.38
CA THR A 504 -0.92 -8.73 6.08
C THR A 504 -0.05 -9.55 7.03
N GLY A 505 0.82 -8.89 7.81
CA GLY A 505 1.70 -9.54 8.76
C GLY A 505 1.01 -9.98 10.06
N PRO A 506 1.70 -10.80 10.87
CA PRO A 506 1.16 -11.25 12.16
C PRO A 506 1.03 -10.11 13.19
N GLY A 507 1.76 -8.99 12.99
CA GLY A 507 1.73 -7.85 13.90
C GLY A 507 0.35 -7.21 14.02
N CYS A 508 -0.32 -6.95 12.90
CA CYS A 508 -1.65 -6.38 12.91
C CYS A 508 -2.71 -7.36 13.47
N GLY A 509 -2.57 -8.66 13.20
CA GLY A 509 -3.40 -9.69 13.83
C GLY A 509 -3.27 -9.73 15.35
N LEU A 510 -2.06 -9.61 15.88
CA LEU A 510 -1.81 -9.56 17.33
C LEU A 510 -2.36 -8.27 17.96
N ALA A 511 -2.19 -7.13 17.29
CA ALA A 511 -2.77 -5.86 17.71
C ALA A 511 -4.30 -5.92 17.79
N GLY A 512 -4.93 -6.45 16.72
CA GLY A 512 -6.37 -6.66 16.63
C GLY A 512 -6.92 -7.60 17.70
N PHE A 513 -6.19 -8.67 18.01
CA PHE A 513 -6.53 -9.56 19.12
C PHE A 513 -6.52 -8.82 20.46
N PHE A 514 -5.44 -8.11 20.79
CA PHE A 514 -5.33 -7.42 22.09
C PHE A 514 -6.38 -6.34 22.27
N THR A 515 -6.69 -5.55 21.23
CA THR A 515 -7.69 -4.47 21.35
C THR A 515 -9.09 -5.01 21.60
N VAL A 516 -9.56 -6.01 20.83
CA VAL A 516 -10.89 -6.61 21.02
C VAL A 516 -10.96 -7.39 22.33
N PHE A 517 -9.95 -8.20 22.63
CA PHE A 517 -9.92 -8.98 23.87
C PHE A 517 -9.94 -8.06 25.10
N ALA A 518 -9.12 -7.00 25.10
CA ALA A 518 -9.07 -6.05 26.21
C ALA A 518 -10.37 -5.28 26.38
N SER A 519 -10.96 -4.76 25.30
CA SER A 519 -12.19 -3.97 25.40
C SER A 519 -13.37 -4.81 25.88
N GLU A 520 -13.56 -6.01 25.33
CA GLU A 520 -14.66 -6.90 25.72
C GLU A 520 -14.49 -7.39 27.16
N LEU A 521 -13.26 -7.74 27.57
CA LEU A 521 -13.00 -8.17 28.95
C LEU A 521 -13.21 -7.03 29.95
N SER A 522 -12.84 -5.79 29.60
CA SER A 522 -13.09 -4.62 30.44
C SER A 522 -14.59 -4.38 30.61
N VAL A 523 -15.37 -4.31 29.53
CA VAL A 523 -16.83 -4.10 29.60
C VAL A 523 -17.51 -5.22 30.39
N TYR A 524 -17.17 -6.49 30.10
CA TYR A 524 -17.70 -7.63 30.84
C TYR A 524 -17.38 -7.53 32.34
N THR A 525 -16.12 -7.26 32.70
CA THR A 525 -15.71 -7.15 34.10
C THR A 525 -16.43 -5.99 34.81
N LEU A 526 -16.65 -4.86 34.13
CA LEU A 526 -17.42 -3.74 34.65
C LEU A 526 -18.87 -4.12 34.93
N THR A 527 -19.54 -4.85 34.02
CA THR A 527 -20.91 -5.35 34.28
C THR A 527 -20.94 -6.24 35.53
N VAL A 528 -19.98 -7.16 35.69
CA VAL A 528 -19.91 -8.05 36.86
C VAL A 528 -19.62 -7.28 38.15
N ILE A 529 -18.75 -6.25 38.11
CA ILE A 529 -18.51 -5.37 39.27
C ILE A 529 -19.80 -4.66 39.68
N THR A 530 -20.59 -4.14 38.73
CA THR A 530 -21.85 -3.45 39.03
C THR A 530 -22.91 -4.39 39.59
N LEU A 531 -23.00 -5.62 39.06
CA LEU A 531 -23.89 -6.66 39.56
C LEU A 531 -23.49 -7.13 40.97
N GLU A 532 -22.19 -7.34 41.22
CA GLU A 532 -21.67 -7.69 42.55
C GLU A 532 -22.06 -6.61 43.57
N ARG A 533 -21.91 -5.35 43.20
CA ARG A 533 -22.21 -4.20 44.05
C ARG A 533 -23.69 -4.04 44.31
N TRP A 534 -24.51 -4.17 43.28
CA TRP A 534 -25.96 -4.16 43.42
C TRP A 534 -26.43 -5.29 44.36
N TYR A 535 -25.92 -6.50 44.16
CA TYR A 535 -26.22 -7.65 44.99
C TYR A 535 -25.77 -7.45 46.44
N ALA A 536 -24.54 -6.99 46.66
CA ALA A 536 -23.99 -6.77 48.00
C ALA A 536 -24.75 -5.69 48.78
N ILE A 537 -25.16 -4.59 48.14
CA ILE A 537 -25.90 -3.49 48.78
C ILE A 537 -27.34 -3.92 49.07
N THR A 538 -28.01 -4.56 48.12
CA THR A 538 -29.43 -4.94 48.25
C THR A 538 -29.61 -6.08 49.27
N PHE A 539 -28.66 -7.02 49.34
CA PHE A 539 -28.74 -8.19 50.21
C PHE A 539 -27.80 -8.13 51.42
N ALA A 540 -27.27 -6.95 51.77
CA ALA A 540 -26.38 -6.73 52.91
C ALA A 540 -26.90 -7.31 54.26
N MET A 541 -28.23 -7.48 54.38
CA MET A 541 -28.92 -7.92 55.60
C MET A 541 -29.18 -9.45 55.71
N ARG A 542 -28.87 -10.28 54.69
CA ARG A 542 -28.97 -11.76 54.79
C ARG A 542 -27.60 -12.40 54.77
N LEU A 543 -27.07 -12.79 55.94
CA LEU A 543 -25.74 -13.42 56.06
C LEU A 543 -25.59 -14.73 55.26
N ASP A 544 -26.69 -15.44 54.99
CA ASP A 544 -26.69 -16.77 54.35
C ASP A 544 -26.55 -16.72 52.81
N ARG A 545 -26.69 -15.53 52.21
CA ARG A 545 -26.68 -15.33 50.75
C ARG A 545 -25.48 -14.54 50.23
N LYS A 546 -24.35 -14.53 50.95
CA LYS A 546 -23.14 -13.80 50.51
C LYS A 546 -22.50 -14.43 49.27
N LEU A 547 -22.20 -13.61 48.27
CA LEU A 547 -21.51 -14.01 47.05
C LEU A 547 -20.08 -14.48 47.41
N ARG A 548 -19.78 -15.76 47.16
CA ARG A 548 -18.47 -16.36 47.46
C ARG A 548 -17.53 -16.23 46.26
N LEU A 549 -16.22 -16.23 46.53
CA LEU A 549 -15.18 -16.11 45.50
C LEU A 549 -15.31 -17.15 44.38
N HIS A 550 -15.65 -18.41 44.71
CA HIS A 550 -15.83 -19.47 43.69
C HIS A 550 -16.92 -19.14 42.66
N HIS A 551 -18.03 -18.52 43.08
CA HIS A 551 -19.08 -18.13 42.13
C HIS A 551 -18.60 -17.02 41.20
N ALA A 552 -17.89 -16.02 41.74
CA ALA A 552 -17.30 -14.95 40.94
C ALA A 552 -16.22 -15.48 39.98
N ALA A 553 -15.40 -16.44 40.41
CA ALA A 553 -14.41 -17.08 39.57
C ALA A 553 -15.05 -17.87 38.41
N ALA A 554 -16.14 -18.60 38.67
CA ALA A 554 -16.89 -19.31 37.63
C ALA A 554 -17.51 -18.35 36.60
N VAL A 555 -18.11 -17.23 37.06
CA VAL A 555 -18.64 -16.19 36.16
C VAL A 555 -17.51 -15.57 35.32
N MET A 556 -16.38 -15.22 35.94
CA MET A 556 -15.24 -14.68 35.21
C MET A 556 -14.67 -15.67 34.20
N LEU A 557 -14.58 -16.97 34.52
CA LEU A 557 -14.11 -17.98 33.57
C LEU A 557 -15.00 -18.03 32.30
N GLY A 558 -16.31 -17.91 32.47
CA GLY A 558 -17.25 -17.80 31.34
C GLY A 558 -17.02 -16.54 30.51
N GLY A 559 -16.82 -15.40 31.17
CA GLY A 559 -16.46 -14.14 30.50
C GLY A 559 -15.16 -14.22 29.71
N TRP A 560 -14.12 -14.83 30.28
CA TRP A 560 -12.85 -15.06 29.60
C TRP A 560 -13.00 -15.90 28.34
N ALA A 561 -13.73 -17.02 28.43
CA ALA A 561 -14.01 -17.86 27.27
C ALA A 561 -14.76 -17.08 26.18
N PHE A 562 -15.76 -16.28 26.57
CA PHE A 562 -16.49 -15.42 25.65
C PHE A 562 -15.59 -14.38 24.95
N CYS A 563 -14.80 -13.60 25.71
CA CYS A 563 -13.92 -12.58 25.14
C CYS A 563 -12.84 -13.18 24.24
N LEU A 564 -12.31 -14.36 24.59
CA LEU A 564 -11.36 -15.10 23.74
C LEU A 564 -12.01 -15.52 22.42
N VAL A 565 -13.23 -16.05 22.45
CA VAL A 565 -13.95 -16.40 21.22
C VAL A 565 -14.13 -15.16 20.35
N MET A 566 -14.61 -14.05 20.91
CA MET A 566 -14.82 -12.81 20.15
C MET A 566 -13.53 -12.28 19.50
N ALA A 567 -12.41 -12.30 20.22
CA ALA A 567 -11.12 -11.86 19.68
C ALA A 567 -10.49 -12.82 18.67
N LEU A 568 -10.83 -14.12 18.71
CA LEU A 568 -10.31 -15.12 17.77
C LEU A 568 -11.11 -15.18 16.45
N LEU A 569 -12.40 -14.80 16.46
CA LEU A 569 -13.27 -14.87 15.27
C LEU A 569 -12.71 -14.13 14.04
N PRO A 570 -12.14 -12.90 14.15
CA PRO A 570 -11.53 -12.24 13.00
C PRO A 570 -10.19 -12.85 12.56
N LEU A 571 -9.51 -13.63 13.41
CA LEU A 571 -8.29 -14.34 13.03
C LEU A 571 -8.58 -15.63 12.24
N VAL A 572 -9.71 -16.28 12.49
CA VAL A 572 -10.16 -17.48 11.76
C VAL A 572 -10.92 -17.16 10.46
N GLY A 573 -11.05 -15.88 10.11
CA GLY A 573 -11.58 -15.43 8.82
C GLY A 573 -13.08 -15.07 8.80
N VAL A 574 -13.74 -14.94 9.96
CA VAL A 574 -15.13 -14.43 10.03
C VAL A 574 -15.18 -12.92 9.77
N SER A 575 -14.14 -12.20 10.17
CA SER A 575 -13.91 -10.78 9.88
C SER A 575 -12.41 -10.58 9.60
N SER A 576 -11.96 -9.35 9.40
CA SER A 576 -10.55 -9.04 9.12
C SER A 576 -10.06 -7.84 9.92
N TYR A 577 -8.92 -8.00 10.60
CA TYR A 577 -8.17 -6.90 11.22
C TYR A 577 -7.30 -6.13 10.22
N GLN A 578 -7.13 -6.63 9.00
CA GLN A 578 -6.11 -6.14 8.06
C GLN A 578 -6.56 -4.91 7.26
N ARG A 579 -7.84 -4.55 7.34
CA ARG A 579 -8.44 -3.50 6.50
C ARG A 579 -7.99 -2.09 6.88
N VAL A 580 -7.85 -1.81 8.17
CA VAL A 580 -7.53 -0.47 8.70
C VAL A 580 -6.15 -0.50 9.34
N SER A 581 -5.36 0.57 9.19
CA SER A 581 -4.00 0.69 9.73
C SER A 581 -3.87 0.48 11.26
N ILE A 582 -4.94 0.73 12.00
CA ILE A 582 -5.05 0.60 13.46
C ILE A 582 -5.48 -0.82 13.89
N CYS A 583 -5.72 -1.73 12.93
CA CYS A 583 -6.01 -3.15 13.17
C CYS A 583 -7.34 -3.44 13.88
N LEU A 584 -8.36 -2.63 13.60
CA LEU A 584 -9.73 -2.84 14.11
C LEU A 584 -10.57 -3.64 13.11
N PRO A 585 -11.51 -4.47 13.58
CA PRO A 585 -12.38 -5.27 12.71
C PRO A 585 -13.49 -4.37 12.14
N MET A 586 -13.16 -3.65 11.07
CA MET A 586 -14.08 -2.73 10.37
C MET A 586 -14.38 -3.20 8.94
N ASP A 587 -14.21 -4.50 8.65
CA ASP A 587 -14.51 -5.04 7.33
C ASP A 587 -16.03 -5.14 7.12
N THR A 588 -16.57 -4.40 6.16
CA THR A 588 -17.99 -4.41 5.80
C THR A 588 -18.27 -5.09 4.47
N GLN A 589 -17.27 -5.67 3.80
CA GLN A 589 -17.45 -6.26 2.47
C GLN A 589 -18.19 -7.60 2.50
N THR A 590 -18.10 -8.35 3.60
CA THR A 590 -18.77 -9.65 3.74
C THR A 590 -19.90 -9.59 4.75
N THR A 591 -20.98 -10.31 4.48
CA THR A 591 -22.14 -10.40 5.38
C THR A 591 -21.78 -10.96 6.75
N ALA A 592 -20.85 -11.93 6.79
CA ALA A 592 -20.34 -12.49 8.04
C ALA A 592 -19.64 -11.43 8.91
N ALA A 593 -18.80 -10.58 8.30
CA ALA A 593 -18.11 -9.52 9.02
C ALA A 593 -19.06 -8.42 9.52
N GLN A 594 -20.08 -8.06 8.72
CA GLN A 594 -21.14 -7.13 9.15
C GLN A 594 -21.92 -7.67 10.36
N VAL A 595 -22.34 -8.93 10.33
CA VAL A 595 -23.04 -9.58 11.45
C VAL A 595 -22.16 -9.61 12.69
N TYR A 596 -20.87 -9.91 12.54
CA TYR A 596 -19.92 -9.87 13.65
C TYR A 596 -19.83 -8.48 14.29
N ILE A 597 -19.61 -7.42 13.49
CA ILE A 597 -19.51 -6.04 14.00
C ILE A 597 -20.81 -5.63 14.71
N LEU A 598 -21.96 -5.93 14.12
CA LEU A 598 -23.27 -5.64 14.71
C LEU A 598 -23.49 -6.40 16.03
N SER A 599 -23.05 -7.65 16.10
CA SER A 599 -23.18 -8.46 17.32
C SER A 599 -22.34 -7.89 18.47
N VAL A 600 -21.08 -7.49 18.20
CA VAL A 600 -20.20 -6.83 19.18
C VAL A 600 -20.82 -5.52 19.68
N LEU A 601 -21.33 -4.71 18.75
CA LEU A 601 -21.95 -3.42 19.08
C LEU A 601 -23.22 -3.62 19.94
N LEU A 602 -24.08 -4.56 19.56
CA LEU A 602 -25.31 -4.86 20.30
C LEU A 602 -25.03 -5.37 21.71
N LEU A 603 -24.02 -6.23 21.88
CA LEU A 603 -23.61 -6.75 23.18
C LEU A 603 -23.09 -5.64 24.09
N ASN A 604 -22.29 -4.71 23.55
CA ASN A 604 -21.82 -3.54 24.29
C ASN A 604 -22.97 -2.61 24.72
N ILE A 605 -23.96 -2.38 23.86
CA ILE A 605 -25.16 -1.60 24.20
C ILE A 605 -25.98 -2.33 25.28
N LEU A 606 -26.15 -3.64 25.18
CA LEU A 606 -26.88 -4.45 26.17
C LEU A 606 -26.19 -4.42 27.53
N ALA A 607 -24.85 -4.56 27.55
CA ALA A 607 -24.04 -4.44 28.77
C ALA A 607 -24.25 -3.09 29.46
N PHE A 608 -24.26 -2.00 28.68
CA PHE A 608 -24.54 -0.66 29.19
C PHE A 608 -25.95 -0.54 29.80
N LEU A 609 -26.99 -1.05 29.13
CA LEU A 609 -28.36 -1.04 29.66
C LEU A 609 -28.47 -1.80 30.98
N VAL A 610 -27.79 -2.94 31.11
CA VAL A 610 -27.74 -3.73 32.36
C VAL A 610 -27.08 -2.92 33.47
N ILE A 611 -25.95 -2.26 33.19
CA ILE A 611 -25.26 -1.39 34.15
C ILE A 611 -26.19 -0.26 34.63
N CYS A 612 -26.86 0.43 33.71
CA CYS A 612 -27.81 1.49 34.03
C CYS A 612 -28.96 0.99 34.92
N ALA A 613 -29.58 -0.15 34.56
CA ALA A 613 -30.66 -0.73 35.34
C ALA A 613 -30.21 -1.11 36.77
N CYS A 614 -29.02 -1.71 36.90
CA CYS A 614 -28.44 -2.05 38.20
C CYS A 614 -28.19 -0.80 39.05
N TYR A 615 -27.68 0.27 38.43
CA TYR A 615 -27.39 1.52 39.12
C TYR A 615 -28.66 2.24 39.56
N ILE A 616 -29.71 2.27 38.74
CA ILE A 616 -31.03 2.79 39.14
C ILE A 616 -31.53 2.05 40.38
N LYS A 617 -31.42 0.71 40.40
CA LYS A 617 -31.80 -0.10 41.57
C LYS A 617 -30.94 0.20 42.80
N ILE A 618 -29.63 0.39 42.65
CA ILE A 618 -28.74 0.81 43.74
C ILE A 618 -29.15 2.19 44.27
N TYR A 619 -29.39 3.15 43.39
CA TYR A 619 -29.79 4.51 43.75
C TYR A 619 -31.10 4.51 44.53
N CYS A 620 -32.12 3.79 44.06
CA CYS A 620 -33.39 3.62 44.77
C CYS A 620 -33.20 2.93 46.13
N ALA A 621 -32.31 1.93 46.23
CA ALA A 621 -32.04 1.24 47.49
C ALA A 621 -31.35 2.15 48.53
N VAL A 622 -30.40 2.99 48.09
CA VAL A 622 -29.66 3.92 48.95
C VAL A 622 -30.53 5.10 49.39
N HIS A 623 -31.44 5.57 48.54
CA HIS A 623 -32.32 6.72 48.83
C HIS A 623 -33.64 6.34 49.51
N ASN A 624 -33.87 5.05 49.81
CA ASN A 624 -35.08 4.60 50.49
C ASN A 624 -35.11 5.13 51.96
N PRO A 625 -36.11 5.93 52.36
CA PRO A 625 -36.14 6.59 53.68
C PRO A 625 -36.24 5.63 54.87
N HIS A 626 -36.66 4.37 54.65
CA HIS A 626 -36.63 3.32 55.67
C HIS A 626 -35.22 2.78 55.98
N TYR A 627 -34.21 3.19 55.21
CA TYR A 627 -32.83 2.75 55.33
C TYR A 627 -31.92 3.92 55.74
N ARG A 628 -31.39 3.91 56.97
CA ARG A 628 -30.32 4.85 57.37
C ARG A 628 -29.00 4.41 56.74
N SER A 629 -28.80 4.77 55.47
CA SER A 629 -27.52 4.57 54.79
C SER A 629 -26.42 5.38 55.49
N GLY A 630 -25.33 4.73 55.89
CA GLY A 630 -24.16 5.45 56.40
C GLY A 630 -23.54 6.33 55.31
N SER A 631 -22.96 7.48 55.67
CA SER A 631 -22.28 8.41 54.75
C SER A 631 -21.14 7.77 53.94
N LYS A 632 -20.70 6.55 54.30
CA LYS A 632 -19.73 5.76 53.55
C LYS A 632 -20.33 5.12 52.29
N ASP A 633 -21.59 4.67 52.33
CA ASP A 633 -22.22 3.95 51.22
C ASP A 633 -22.59 4.90 50.08
N THR A 634 -23.01 6.14 50.38
CA THR A 634 -23.25 7.20 49.38
C THR A 634 -21.96 7.65 48.68
N ASN A 635 -20.85 7.76 49.41
CA ASN A 635 -19.54 8.06 48.85
C ASN A 635 -19.01 6.92 47.96
N ILE A 636 -19.35 5.67 48.26
CA ILE A 636 -19.02 4.51 47.43
C ILE A 636 -19.87 4.50 46.16
N ALA A 637 -21.19 4.72 46.26
CA ALA A 637 -22.08 4.81 45.11
C ALA A 637 -21.70 5.93 44.14
N LYS A 638 -21.34 7.13 44.64
CA LYS A 638 -20.86 8.25 43.81
C LYS A 638 -19.61 7.89 42.99
N ARG A 639 -18.68 7.14 43.57
CA ARG A 639 -17.45 6.70 42.88
C ARG A 639 -17.74 5.68 41.77
N MET A 640 -18.69 4.79 42.01
CA MET A 640 -19.17 3.86 40.99
C MET A 640 -19.92 4.56 39.85
N ALA A 641 -20.68 5.61 40.15
CA ALA A 641 -21.36 6.45 39.16
C ALA A 641 -20.39 7.15 38.20
N VAL A 642 -19.30 7.70 38.76
CA VAL A 642 -18.25 8.36 37.97
C VAL A 642 -17.64 7.38 36.98
N LEU A 643 -17.41 6.13 37.38
CA LEU A 643 -16.86 5.13 36.46
C LEU A 643 -17.81 4.79 35.31
N ILE A 644 -19.09 4.59 35.61
CA ILE A 644 -20.09 4.27 34.58
C ILE A 644 -20.21 5.43 33.58
N PHE A 645 -20.16 6.68 34.09
CA PHE A 645 -20.21 7.86 33.25
C PHE A 645 -18.96 8.02 32.38
N THR A 646 -17.76 7.74 32.91
CA THR A 646 -16.53 7.79 32.12
C THR A 646 -16.50 6.70 31.05
N ASP A 647 -16.96 5.50 31.36
CA ASP A 647 -17.09 4.39 30.40
C ASP A 647 -18.06 4.73 29.27
N PHE A 648 -19.25 5.25 29.61
CA PHE A 648 -20.24 5.72 28.62
C PHE A 648 -19.71 6.82 27.71
N LEU A 649 -19.08 7.86 28.28
CA LEU A 649 -18.51 8.96 27.50
C LEU A 649 -17.40 8.48 26.56
N CYS A 650 -16.65 7.45 26.95
CA CYS A 650 -15.61 6.87 26.11
C CYS A 650 -16.20 5.94 25.04
N MET A 651 -17.29 5.22 25.30
CA MET A 651 -17.88 4.24 24.35
C MET A 651 -18.93 4.82 23.39
N ALA A 652 -19.61 5.91 23.77
CA ALA A 652 -20.67 6.52 22.95
C ALA A 652 -20.18 7.01 21.57
N PRO A 653 -19.03 7.69 21.43
CA PRO A 653 -18.53 8.13 20.12
C PRO A 653 -18.18 6.97 19.19
N ILE A 654 -17.61 5.87 19.71
CA ILE A 654 -17.29 4.67 18.91
C ILE A 654 -18.57 3.98 18.44
N SER A 655 -19.56 3.84 19.33
CA SER A 655 -20.82 3.20 19.00
C SER A 655 -21.59 3.96 17.92
N PHE A 656 -21.58 5.30 18.00
CA PHE A 656 -22.16 6.17 16.98
C PHE A 656 -21.44 6.05 15.64
N TYR A 657 -20.11 6.02 15.64
CA TYR A 657 -19.31 5.85 14.43
C TYR A 657 -19.53 4.48 13.77
N ALA A 658 -19.49 3.40 14.56
CA ALA A 658 -19.74 2.04 14.08
C ALA A 658 -21.13 1.90 13.42
N MET A 659 -22.15 2.51 14.03
CA MET A 659 -23.51 2.52 13.48
C MET A 659 -23.61 3.35 12.19
N SER A 660 -22.91 4.49 12.11
CA SER A 660 -22.86 5.32 10.89
C SER A 660 -22.17 4.59 9.72
N ALA A 661 -21.13 3.80 10.02
CA ALA A 661 -20.43 2.98 9.03
C ALA A 661 -21.30 1.83 8.49
N VAL A 662 -22.16 1.24 9.33
CA VAL A 662 -23.09 0.16 8.91
C VAL A 662 -24.24 0.70 8.05
N LEU A 663 -24.66 1.95 8.24
CA LEU A 663 -25.71 2.59 7.45
C LEU A 663 -25.22 3.11 6.09
N ASP A 664 -24.02 2.73 5.65
CA ASP A 664 -23.34 3.20 4.43
C ASP A 664 -23.30 4.73 4.29
N ARG A 665 -23.35 5.45 5.41
CA ARG A 665 -23.23 6.91 5.48
C ARG A 665 -22.19 7.31 6.53
N PRO A 666 -20.89 7.20 6.22
CA PRO A 666 -19.85 7.67 7.13
C PRO A 666 -19.96 9.20 7.28
N LEU A 667 -20.61 9.66 8.35
CA LEU A 667 -20.77 11.09 8.66
C LEU A 667 -19.44 11.77 9.07
N ILE A 668 -18.41 10.97 9.37
CA ILE A 668 -17.07 11.42 9.77
C ILE A 668 -16.05 10.68 8.89
N THR A 669 -15.15 11.41 8.25
CA THR A 669 -14.05 10.83 7.46
C THR A 669 -13.17 9.93 8.33
N VAL A 670 -12.65 8.83 7.76
CA VAL A 670 -11.81 7.86 8.49
C VAL A 670 -10.63 8.55 9.20
N SER A 671 -10.00 9.56 8.58
CA SER A 671 -8.92 10.35 9.20
C SER A 671 -9.34 11.07 10.48
N ASN A 672 -10.55 11.65 10.53
CA ASN A 672 -11.04 12.34 11.73
C ASN A 672 -11.53 11.35 12.82
N SER A 673 -12.01 10.18 12.41
CA SER A 673 -12.39 9.10 13.33
C SER A 673 -11.21 8.51 14.11
N LYS A 674 -9.97 8.63 13.59
CA LYS A 674 -8.75 8.24 14.31
C LYS A 674 -8.64 8.95 15.66
N ILE A 675 -9.05 10.22 15.75
CA ILE A 675 -9.05 10.98 17.00
C ILE A 675 -9.93 10.29 18.05
N LEU A 676 -11.12 9.82 17.67
CA LEU A 676 -12.04 9.11 18.55
C LEU A 676 -11.47 7.75 19.00
N LEU A 677 -10.90 7.00 18.06
CA LEU A 677 -10.38 5.65 18.32
C LEU A 677 -9.04 5.63 19.07
N VAL A 678 -8.25 6.69 18.97
CA VAL A 678 -6.90 6.75 19.54
C VAL A 678 -6.87 7.49 20.87
N LEU A 679 -7.72 8.51 21.05
CA LEU A 679 -7.83 9.23 22.32
C LEU A 679 -8.98 8.73 23.18
N PHE A 680 -10.22 8.72 22.68
CA PHE A 680 -11.39 8.45 23.52
C PHE A 680 -11.55 6.98 23.88
N TYR A 681 -11.31 6.08 22.92
CA TYR A 681 -11.44 4.65 23.14
C TYR A 681 -10.54 4.10 24.28
N PRO A 682 -9.26 4.49 24.40
CA PRO A 682 -8.39 3.99 25.47
C PRO A 682 -8.40 4.83 26.76
N LEU A 683 -9.02 6.02 26.74
CA LEU A 683 -9.06 6.93 27.90
C LEU A 683 -9.71 6.29 29.13
N ASN A 684 -10.71 5.42 28.92
CA ASN A 684 -11.36 4.67 29.98
C ASN A 684 -10.37 3.79 30.76
N SER A 685 -9.52 3.04 30.04
CA SER A 685 -8.49 2.18 30.62
C SER A 685 -7.40 2.95 31.38
N CYS A 686 -7.13 4.20 30.98
CA CYS A 686 -6.22 5.08 31.72
C CYS A 686 -6.87 5.64 32.99
N ALA A 687 -8.17 5.96 32.97
CA ALA A 687 -8.88 6.56 34.08
C ALA A 687 -9.15 5.57 35.23
N ASN A 688 -9.36 4.29 34.91
CA ASN A 688 -9.74 3.23 35.85
C ASN A 688 -8.83 3.13 37.10
N PRO A 689 -7.48 3.10 36.98
CA PRO A 689 -6.56 3.15 38.13
C PRO A 689 -6.75 4.36 39.05
N PHE A 690 -7.03 5.53 38.48
CA PHE A 690 -7.21 6.75 39.26
C PHE A 690 -8.56 6.73 40.00
N LEU A 691 -9.62 6.32 39.31
CA LEU A 691 -10.99 6.31 39.84
C LEU A 691 -11.19 5.29 40.98
N TYR A 692 -10.57 4.11 40.91
CA TYR A 692 -10.76 3.06 41.92
C TYR A 692 -9.64 2.89 42.93
N ALA A 693 -8.38 3.05 42.51
CA ALA A 693 -7.24 2.72 43.34
C ALA A 693 -6.65 3.97 44.01
N ILE A 694 -6.14 4.93 43.24
CA ILE A 694 -5.25 5.99 43.77
C ILE A 694 -5.97 7.01 44.67
N PHE A 695 -7.26 7.27 44.43
CA PHE A 695 -8.05 8.19 45.28
C PHE A 695 -8.71 7.54 46.50
N THR A 696 -8.50 6.23 46.72
CA THR A 696 -9.12 5.51 47.84
C THR A 696 -8.19 5.49 49.06
N LYS A 697 -8.69 5.93 50.23
CA LYS A 697 -7.89 6.00 51.49
C LYS A 697 -7.24 4.66 51.86
N ALA A 698 -7.90 3.53 51.58
CA ALA A 698 -7.38 2.19 51.84
C ALA A 698 -6.16 1.85 50.93
N PHE A 699 -6.26 2.14 49.64
CA PHE A 699 -5.17 1.89 48.68
C PHE A 699 -3.98 2.83 48.91
N ARG A 700 -4.21 4.10 49.28
CA ARG A 700 -3.13 5.00 49.71
C ARG A 700 -2.36 4.40 50.90
N GLY A 701 -3.07 3.81 51.86
CA GLY A 701 -2.45 3.07 52.97
C GLY A 701 -1.59 1.90 52.50
N ASP A 702 -2.11 1.08 51.59
CA ASP A 702 -1.40 -0.08 51.04
C ASP A 702 -0.16 0.32 50.21
N VAL A 703 -0.24 1.41 49.44
CA VAL A 703 0.90 2.00 48.71
C VAL A 703 1.97 2.51 49.67
N PHE A 704 1.60 3.19 50.76
CA PHE A 704 2.57 3.63 51.78
C PHE A 704 3.23 2.45 52.50
N ILE A 705 2.49 1.35 52.74
CA ILE A 705 3.05 0.12 53.32
C ILE A 705 4.03 -0.54 52.34
N LEU A 706 3.70 -0.58 51.04
CA LEU A 706 4.59 -1.12 50.02
C LEU A 706 5.86 -0.25 49.85
N LEU A 707 5.71 1.08 49.79
CA LEU A 707 6.84 2.03 49.76
C LEU A 707 7.74 1.91 50.99
N SER A 708 7.16 1.59 52.16
CA SER A 708 7.93 1.33 53.37
C SER A 708 8.78 0.05 53.30
N LYS A 709 8.39 -0.95 52.50
CA LYS A 709 9.22 -2.14 52.22
C LYS A 709 10.39 -1.83 51.28
N VAL A 710 10.28 -0.78 50.47
CA VAL A 710 11.34 -0.30 49.54
C VAL A 710 12.22 0.79 50.21
N GLY A 711 11.98 1.11 51.49
CA GLY A 711 12.82 2.02 52.28
C GLY A 711 12.44 3.51 52.21
N LEU A 712 11.35 3.88 51.52
CA LEU A 712 10.85 5.25 51.41
C LEU A 712 9.58 5.45 52.27
N CYS A 713 9.50 6.53 53.05
CA CYS A 713 8.33 6.92 53.86
C CYS A 713 7.93 5.99 55.04
N GLN A 714 8.91 5.48 55.81
CA GLN A 714 8.66 4.67 57.02
C GLN A 714 7.74 5.34 58.06
N GLN A 715 7.86 6.66 58.28
CA GLN A 715 7.04 7.41 59.25
C GLN A 715 5.55 7.49 58.88
N ARG A 716 5.20 7.57 57.59
CA ARG A 716 3.79 7.65 57.15
C ARG A 716 3.10 6.28 57.16
N ALA A 717 3.83 5.19 56.94
CA ALA A 717 3.29 3.84 57.03
C ALA A 717 2.90 3.45 58.48
N GLN A 718 3.61 3.98 59.49
CA GLN A 718 3.29 3.75 60.89
C GLN A 718 2.00 4.47 61.36
N LEU A 719 1.71 5.67 60.82
CA LEU A 719 0.46 6.39 61.10
C LEU A 719 -0.80 5.62 60.64
N PHE A 720 -0.72 4.91 59.50
CA PHE A 720 -1.81 4.05 59.02
C PHE A 720 -1.92 2.72 59.80
N ARG A 721 -0.81 2.18 60.32
CA ARG A 721 -0.83 1.06 61.28
C ARG A 721 -1.43 1.46 62.65
N GLY A 722 -1.23 2.70 63.10
CA GLY A 722 -1.69 3.19 64.41
C GLY A 722 -3.20 3.42 64.52
N GLN A 723 -3.90 3.76 63.43
CA GLN A 723 -5.36 3.98 63.45
C GLN A 723 -6.20 2.69 63.57
N THR A 724 -5.61 1.51 63.37
CA THR A 724 -6.34 0.22 63.39
C THR A 724 -6.19 -0.57 64.68
N VAL A 725 -5.35 -0.13 65.64
CA VAL A 725 -5.10 -0.87 66.89
C VAL A 725 -5.74 -0.24 68.14
N SER A 726 -6.18 1.04 68.11
CA SER A 726 -6.85 1.65 69.28
C SER A 726 -8.38 1.48 69.25
N SER A 727 -8.85 0.25 69.46
CA SER A 727 -10.20 0.01 69.97
C SER A 727 -10.28 -1.36 70.63
N LYS A 728 -9.75 -1.46 71.87
CA LYS A 728 -10.25 -2.36 72.91
C LYS A 728 -9.49 -2.16 74.22
N GLY A 729 -10.23 -1.69 75.23
CA GLY A 729 -10.01 -2.01 76.64
C GLY A 729 -9.13 -1.05 77.45
N SER A 730 -9.77 -0.16 78.22
CA SER A 730 -9.49 -0.07 79.66
C SER A 730 -10.57 0.77 80.34
N SER A 731 -11.43 0.07 81.07
CA SER A 731 -12.36 0.62 82.06
C SER A 731 -11.56 1.13 83.26
N GLY A 732 -11.82 2.36 83.71
CA GLY A 732 -11.16 2.92 84.90
C GLY A 732 -11.74 4.27 85.29
N THR A 733 -12.58 4.26 86.32
CA THR A 733 -13.32 5.37 86.93
C THR A 733 -12.39 6.45 87.52
N SER A 734 -12.65 7.74 87.27
CA SER A 734 -12.75 8.80 88.31
C SER A 734 -12.74 10.25 87.78
N GLN A 735 -13.76 10.98 88.27
CA GLN A 735 -13.81 12.39 88.71
C GLN A 735 -13.60 13.58 87.73
N VAL A 736 -14.74 14.19 87.38
CA VAL A 736 -15.14 15.59 87.62
C VAL A 736 -14.05 16.64 87.91
N ARG A 737 -13.92 17.65 87.03
CA ARG A 737 -13.97 19.07 87.46
C ARG A 737 -14.37 20.02 86.33
N LYS A 738 -15.44 20.78 86.59
CA LYS A 738 -15.96 21.93 85.84
C LYS A 738 -15.05 23.15 86.06
N MET A 739 -14.77 23.94 85.02
CA MET A 739 -14.68 25.40 85.12
C MET A 739 -15.03 26.05 83.77
N ARG A 740 -15.57 27.26 83.83
CA ARG A 740 -16.43 27.95 82.85
C ARG A 740 -15.79 29.31 82.48
N LYS A 741 -16.11 29.83 81.28
CA LYS A 741 -15.90 31.17 80.66
C LYS A 741 -15.02 31.06 79.41
N GLY A 742 -15.31 31.64 78.25
CA GLY A 742 -16.42 32.48 77.76
C GLY A 742 -15.99 33.11 76.41
N GLY A 743 -16.94 33.27 75.48
CA GLY A 743 -16.94 34.31 74.42
C GLY A 743 -16.00 34.19 73.21
N GLY A 744 -16.59 33.99 72.02
CA GLY A 744 -16.39 34.90 70.87
C GLY A 744 -15.29 34.61 69.84
N ALA A 745 -15.74 34.15 68.66
CA ALA A 745 -15.26 34.43 67.29
C ALA A 745 -13.83 34.04 66.83
N GLY A 746 -13.76 33.47 65.62
CA GLY A 746 -12.55 33.33 64.81
C GLY A 746 -12.28 31.90 64.33
N GLN A 747 -12.81 31.53 63.18
CA GLN A 747 -12.53 30.26 62.51
C GLN A 747 -11.31 30.47 61.60
N GLU A 748 -10.11 30.17 62.12
CA GLU A 748 -8.87 30.19 61.35
C GLU A 748 -8.63 28.84 60.66
N GLU A 749 -8.43 28.93 59.34
CA GLU A 749 -8.17 27.84 58.41
C GLU A 749 -6.66 27.51 58.43
N MET A 750 -6.28 26.36 58.99
CA MET A 750 -4.85 25.98 59.07
C MET A 750 -4.40 25.27 57.79
N SER A 751 -3.68 26.03 56.96
CA SER A 751 -2.94 25.62 55.78
C SER A 751 -1.67 24.83 56.16
N ILE A 752 -1.41 23.70 55.48
CA ILE A 752 -0.20 22.89 55.69
C ILE A 752 0.85 23.28 54.65
N HIS A 753 1.85 24.05 55.10
CA HIS A 753 3.03 24.42 54.33
C HIS A 753 3.98 23.23 54.10
N LEU A 754 4.45 23.05 52.85
CA LEU A 754 5.61 22.23 52.53
C LEU A 754 6.87 22.82 53.19
N ARG A 755 7.51 22.08 54.10
CA ARG A 755 8.91 22.31 54.48
C ARG A 755 9.83 21.32 53.76
N LYS A 756 10.83 21.89 53.08
CA LYS A 756 12.06 21.24 52.57
C LYS A 756 12.87 20.69 53.75
N CYS A 757 13.46 19.50 53.62
CA CYS A 757 14.53 19.05 54.51
C CYS A 757 15.73 18.56 53.70
N SER A 758 16.88 19.16 53.97
CA SER A 758 18.22 18.69 53.63
C SER A 758 18.73 17.68 54.66
N GLY A 759 19.59 16.76 54.22
CA GLY A 759 20.82 16.41 54.94
C GLY A 759 20.81 15.27 55.97
N GLN A 760 21.49 14.17 55.58
CA GLN A 760 22.46 13.37 56.36
C GLN A 760 22.05 12.47 57.56
N GLN A 761 22.34 11.18 57.33
CA GLN A 761 22.95 10.15 58.19
C GLN A 761 23.15 10.41 59.70
N CYS A 762 22.65 9.50 60.53
CA CYS A 762 23.48 8.59 61.35
C CYS A 762 22.63 7.63 62.20
N HIS A 763 22.98 6.34 62.25
CA HIS A 763 23.37 5.63 63.48
C HIS A 763 23.69 4.16 63.21
N GLN A 764 24.79 3.68 63.78
CA GLN A 764 25.04 2.26 64.05
C GLN A 764 25.54 2.09 65.50
N ALA A 765 24.97 1.08 66.17
CA ALA A 765 25.42 0.22 67.29
C ALA A 765 26.39 0.77 68.38
N GLY A 766 26.33 0.43 69.67
CA GLY A 766 25.70 -0.63 70.45
C GLY A 766 26.60 -0.93 71.67
N GLY A 767 26.05 -1.48 72.78
CA GLY A 767 26.85 -2.26 73.75
C GLY A 767 27.15 -1.66 75.14
N ARG A 768 26.32 -2.05 76.12
CA ARG A 768 26.61 -2.57 77.48
C ARG A 768 27.89 -2.17 78.28
N GLN A 769 27.58 -1.69 79.51
CA GLN A 769 28.01 -2.18 80.84
C GLN A 769 29.24 -1.60 81.57
N THR A 770 29.00 -1.29 82.86
CA THR A 770 29.90 -1.02 84.00
C THR A 770 30.66 0.31 83.94
N GLY A 771 30.82 1.13 84.98
CA GLY A 771 30.50 1.14 86.40
C GLY A 771 31.30 2.29 87.04
N GLY A 772 30.86 2.82 88.18
CA GLY A 772 31.75 3.56 89.09
C GLY A 772 31.89 5.08 88.93
N GLU A 773 31.34 5.77 89.92
CA GLU A 773 31.92 6.89 90.68
C GLU A 773 32.10 8.30 90.10
N GLU A 774 31.76 9.22 91.01
CA GLU A 774 31.84 10.67 91.02
C GLU A 774 33.24 11.22 90.72
N SER A 775 33.32 12.32 89.95
CA SER A 775 33.83 13.59 90.48
C SER A 775 33.89 14.69 89.42
N GLN A 776 33.40 15.86 89.84
CA GLN A 776 33.97 17.20 89.65
C GLN A 776 34.33 17.69 88.23
N GLY A 777 33.60 18.73 87.82
CA GLY A 777 34.18 20.07 87.86
C GLY A 777 34.97 20.57 86.64
N LEU A 778 34.46 21.69 86.13
CA LEU A 778 35.14 22.78 85.41
C LEU A 778 35.51 22.61 83.91
N ASN A 779 34.81 23.42 83.12
CA ASN A 779 35.35 24.48 82.25
C ASN A 779 36.67 24.19 81.54
N THR A 780 36.61 24.05 80.22
CA THR A 780 36.83 25.19 79.31
C THR A 780 36.15 24.93 77.97
#